data_AF-A0A1F4REH5-F1
#
_entry.id   AF-A0A1F4REH5-F1
#
_cell.length_a   1.000
_cell.length_b   1.000
_cell.length_c   1.000
_cell.angle_alpha   90.00
_cell.angle_beta   90.00
_cell.angle_gamma   90.00
#
_symmetry.space_group_name_H-M   'P 1'
#
loop_
_entity.id
_entity.type
_entity.pdbx_description
1 polymer ?
#
loop_
_entity_poly.entity_id
_entity_poly.type
_entity_poly.pdbx_seq_one_letter_code
_entity_poly.pdbx_strand_id
1 'polypeptide(L)'
;MSSGSRAFRDDNLSQAFREFKAAHEMAPDSLAPLQSLGQVEFKREKWGEAKEWFEKVLKIDKADIAAHYYLGICHREIAKYKALLLRRLEFRKAQRYLKFVMENSPSYGLVFYEYGVLEKYREHFTEAVDFAERQLAYKPGADQALIGLHRLYDSMLYHKNGDNLRTWLAGRNTPRARLYIGESYRRSDDFVRADSVFMHLMLLPDSVIISKTPLRMALARLRYQQGGIDEGENFFRQALDSAKTLFDVDFLFEEMKYIFTDVELEGYLSLKTAGEKRELLSKMWQIRNPLFATEENPRMLEHIRRVLQAEKYYRYDGVRSKMNSPDKLQYLTYPKVFYLNDKYNDKGLVYIRHGEPDDRAFMNSQGAPENESWLYYRGQSTPKLMFHFFIDEAAGPTNWRLSPTIPDYMAESRLDFDPIFYRMLIADRLEGNSLQLELADRSRRDVEVGLNSDRHSWTDRIIPIGFPFYISTFHGENGATRYELYFGLSHLDIWPKMENYAPDKKVTAYFSAVDESWNTVYHDQLDVSAEKIKFDTDMFGLWVDQFQFDARPGLHFINIVIRVADENKVGGYKYHTTIGSYGRELLQMSKLELAREILATDETNKFVKNGLRVIPQPVRTFSKKDPVYVYFEVYNLPVVNGNRLDFNVTYKIKQLRKEKTSILAKITGIFGGGMSETSNTIERFADQRTSVEYLALDLNKQSQGDYRLEVLTFVPETGQADSSSIKFFLK
;
A
#
# COMPACT_ATOMS: atom_id res chain seq x y z
N MET A 1 -36.06 3.40 -24.54
CA MET A 1 -34.80 4.10 -24.22
C MET A 1 -34.01 4.26 -25.49
N SER A 2 -33.58 5.48 -25.82
CA SER A 2 -32.69 5.69 -26.98
C SER A 2 -31.35 5.01 -26.74
N SER A 3 -30.63 4.71 -27.82
CA SER A 3 -29.26 4.17 -27.72
C SER A 3 -28.39 5.09 -26.85
N GLY A 4 -28.57 6.42 -26.96
CA GLY A 4 -27.73 7.38 -26.24
C GLY A 4 -27.96 7.34 -24.73
N SER A 5 -29.22 7.19 -24.31
CA SER A 5 -29.55 7.02 -22.88
C SER A 5 -29.03 5.71 -22.32
N ARG A 6 -28.95 4.65 -23.14
CA ARG A 6 -28.34 3.38 -22.74
C ARG A 6 -26.83 3.55 -22.57
N ALA A 7 -26.15 4.09 -23.58
CA ALA A 7 -24.72 4.36 -23.51
C ALA A 7 -24.33 5.27 -22.32
N PHE A 8 -25.15 6.28 -22.01
CA PHE A 8 -24.92 7.15 -20.85
C PHE A 8 -25.05 6.42 -19.51
N ARG A 9 -26.04 5.52 -19.41
CA ARG A 9 -26.22 4.66 -18.24
C ARG A 9 -25.07 3.68 -18.05
N ASP A 10 -24.54 3.16 -19.15
CA ASP A 10 -23.42 2.23 -19.17
C ASP A 10 -22.05 2.94 -19.04
N ASP A 11 -22.05 4.23 -18.72
CA ASP A 11 -20.87 5.10 -18.58
C ASP A 11 -20.00 5.23 -19.84
N ASN A 12 -20.51 4.83 -21.00
CA ASN A 12 -19.87 5.04 -22.29
C ASN A 12 -20.16 6.46 -22.79
N LEU A 13 -19.52 7.45 -22.15
CA LEU A 13 -19.75 8.88 -22.40
C LEU A 13 -19.41 9.30 -23.83
N SER A 14 -18.45 8.63 -24.46
CA SER A 14 -18.06 8.86 -25.87
C SER A 14 -19.14 8.45 -26.85
N GLN A 15 -19.74 7.28 -26.66
CA GLN A 15 -20.87 6.87 -27.46
C GLN A 15 -22.10 7.71 -27.17
N ALA A 16 -22.41 7.94 -25.89
CA ALA A 16 -23.53 8.78 -25.47
C ALA A 16 -23.47 10.17 -26.11
N PHE A 17 -22.30 10.82 -26.09
CA PHE A 17 -22.10 12.14 -26.71
C PHE A 17 -22.42 12.11 -28.21
N ARG A 18 -21.88 11.14 -28.95
CA ARG A 18 -22.09 11.04 -30.40
C ARG A 18 -23.56 10.89 -30.75
N GLU A 19 -24.27 10.04 -30.01
CA GLU A 19 -25.67 9.74 -30.29
C GLU A 19 -26.60 10.88 -29.90
N PHE A 20 -26.35 11.56 -28.77
CA PHE A 20 -27.11 12.78 -28.43
C PHE A 20 -26.79 13.94 -29.38
N LYS A 21 -25.56 14.03 -29.89
CA LYS A 21 -25.19 15.03 -30.88
C LYS A 21 -25.94 14.82 -32.19
N ALA A 22 -26.02 13.59 -32.70
CA ALA A 22 -26.83 13.27 -33.87
C ALA A 22 -28.31 13.60 -33.65
N ALA A 23 -28.86 13.31 -32.45
CA ALA A 23 -30.23 13.67 -32.11
C ALA A 23 -30.45 15.19 -32.10
N HIS A 24 -29.48 15.97 -31.60
CA HIS A 24 -29.51 17.43 -31.66
C HIS A 24 -29.41 17.95 -33.10
N GLU A 25 -28.59 17.35 -33.96
CA GLU A 25 -28.49 17.74 -35.38
C GLU A 25 -29.81 17.52 -36.14
N MET A 26 -30.56 16.47 -35.79
CA MET A 26 -31.89 16.21 -36.36
C MET A 26 -32.99 17.14 -35.82
N ALA A 27 -32.85 17.60 -34.58
CA ALA A 27 -33.81 18.50 -33.93
C ALA A 27 -33.07 19.55 -33.08
N PRO A 28 -32.55 20.64 -33.71
CA PRO A 28 -31.65 21.60 -33.05
C PRO A 28 -32.23 22.27 -31.80
N ASP A 29 -33.53 22.55 -31.79
CA ASP A 29 -34.22 23.23 -30.69
C ASP A 29 -34.93 22.26 -29.73
N SER A 30 -34.60 20.96 -29.77
CA SER A 30 -35.13 20.00 -28.81
C SER A 30 -34.37 20.06 -27.48
N LEU A 31 -35.10 20.23 -26.37
CA LEU A 31 -34.52 20.32 -25.02
C LEU A 31 -33.77 19.04 -24.60
N ALA A 32 -34.32 17.86 -24.90
CA ALA A 32 -33.80 16.59 -24.37
C ALA A 32 -32.37 16.25 -24.87
N PRO A 33 -32.04 16.37 -26.18
CA PRO A 33 -30.66 16.23 -26.64
C PRO A 33 -29.70 17.25 -26.03
N LEU A 34 -30.12 18.52 -25.92
CA LEU A 34 -29.30 19.58 -25.31
C LEU A 34 -28.97 19.30 -23.84
N GLN A 35 -29.98 18.93 -23.04
CA GLN A 35 -29.78 18.53 -21.64
C GLN A 35 -28.87 17.31 -21.53
N SER A 36 -29.07 16.32 -22.40
CA SER A 36 -28.27 15.09 -22.38
C SER A 36 -26.81 15.36 -22.76
N LEU A 37 -26.55 16.22 -23.75
CA LEU A 37 -25.20 16.68 -24.10
C LEU A 37 -24.54 17.44 -22.95
N GLY A 38 -25.28 18.34 -22.30
CA GLY A 38 -24.81 19.05 -21.11
C GLY A 38 -24.44 18.10 -19.98
N GLN A 39 -25.27 17.09 -19.70
CA GLN A 39 -25.01 16.07 -18.67
C GLN A 39 -23.80 15.18 -19.02
N VAL A 40 -23.61 14.84 -20.29
CA VAL A 40 -22.42 14.08 -20.74
C VAL A 40 -21.15 14.88 -20.50
N GLU A 41 -21.11 16.14 -20.92
CA GLU A 41 -19.92 16.99 -20.71
C GLU A 41 -19.72 17.32 -19.24
N PHE A 42 -20.80 17.46 -18.46
CA PHE A 42 -20.73 17.61 -17.01
C PHE A 42 -20.08 16.39 -16.35
N LYS A 43 -20.47 15.17 -16.74
CA LYS A 43 -19.90 13.92 -16.22
C LYS A 43 -18.45 13.70 -16.64
N ARG A 44 -18.02 14.33 -17.75
CA ARG A 44 -16.61 14.40 -18.19
C ARG A 44 -15.82 15.52 -17.53
N GLU A 45 -16.42 16.26 -16.60
CA GLU A 45 -15.84 17.43 -15.93
C GLU A 45 -15.39 18.54 -16.90
N LYS A 46 -15.99 18.57 -18.10
CA LYS A 46 -15.81 19.62 -19.11
C LYS A 46 -16.75 20.78 -18.81
N TRP A 47 -16.45 21.49 -17.73
CA TRP A 47 -17.34 22.51 -17.16
C TRP A 47 -17.69 23.64 -18.13
N GLY A 48 -16.77 24.02 -19.02
CA GLY A 48 -16.99 25.07 -20.01
C GLY A 48 -18.02 24.67 -21.05
N GLU A 49 -17.85 23.49 -21.63
CA GLU A 49 -18.71 22.91 -22.65
C GLU A 49 -20.09 22.53 -22.08
N ALA A 50 -20.13 21.95 -20.88
CA ALA A 50 -21.37 21.67 -20.18
C ALA A 50 -22.19 22.96 -19.97
N LYS A 51 -21.53 24.04 -19.51
CA LYS A 51 -22.16 25.35 -19.33
C LYS A 51 -22.76 25.88 -20.65
N GLU A 52 -22.05 25.77 -21.78
CA GLU A 52 -22.58 26.21 -23.07
C GLU A 52 -23.85 25.45 -23.49
N TRP A 53 -23.91 24.14 -23.25
CA TRP A 53 -25.10 23.34 -23.53
C TRP A 53 -26.28 23.74 -22.65
N PHE A 54 -26.08 23.93 -21.35
CA PHE A 54 -27.15 24.35 -20.45
C PHE A 54 -27.58 25.81 -20.69
N GLU A 55 -26.69 26.69 -21.14
CA GLU A 55 -27.07 28.03 -21.61
C GLU A 55 -28.00 27.97 -22.84
N LYS A 56 -27.81 27.01 -23.75
CA LYS A 56 -28.75 26.78 -24.87
C LYS A 56 -30.10 26.25 -24.37
N VAL A 57 -30.12 25.36 -23.38
CA VAL A 57 -31.37 24.91 -22.73
C VAL A 57 -32.14 26.10 -22.18
N LEU A 58 -31.48 27.02 -21.46
CA LEU A 58 -32.12 28.22 -20.90
C LEU A 58 -32.57 29.26 -21.92
N LYS A 59 -32.06 29.22 -23.16
CA LYS A 59 -32.59 30.06 -24.26
C LYS A 59 -33.98 29.61 -24.70
N ILE A 60 -34.25 28.30 -24.61
CA ILE A 60 -35.52 27.69 -25.04
C ILE A 60 -36.50 27.65 -23.86
N ASP A 61 -36.05 27.16 -22.70
CA ASP A 61 -36.80 27.15 -21.45
C ASP A 61 -36.04 27.86 -20.34
N LYS A 62 -36.41 29.11 -20.09
CA LYS A 62 -35.82 29.96 -19.05
C LYS A 62 -36.08 29.48 -17.63
N ALA A 63 -36.98 28.53 -17.40
CA ALA A 63 -37.32 28.01 -16.08
C ALA A 63 -36.78 26.59 -15.84
N ASP A 64 -36.04 26.01 -16.78
CA ASP A 64 -35.55 24.63 -16.69
C ASP A 64 -34.68 24.42 -15.43
N ILE A 65 -35.18 23.63 -14.48
CA ILE A 65 -34.57 23.41 -13.17
C ILE A 65 -33.21 22.69 -13.31
N ALA A 66 -33.12 21.72 -14.22
CA ALA A 66 -31.90 20.95 -14.45
C ALA A 66 -30.75 21.85 -14.94
N ALA A 67 -31.01 22.68 -15.95
CA ALA A 67 -30.03 23.61 -16.47
C ALA A 67 -29.56 24.62 -15.41
N HIS A 68 -30.47 25.17 -14.59
CA HIS A 68 -30.06 26.03 -13.46
C HIS A 68 -29.17 25.29 -12.48
N TYR A 69 -29.51 24.05 -12.11
CA TYR A 69 -28.71 23.24 -11.19
C TYR A 69 -27.29 23.02 -11.73
N TYR A 70 -27.17 22.54 -12.96
CA TYR A 70 -25.87 22.25 -13.57
C TYR A 70 -25.06 23.52 -13.86
N LEU A 71 -25.69 24.63 -14.28
CA LEU A 71 -25.00 25.91 -14.46
C LEU A 71 -24.44 26.44 -13.14
N GLY A 72 -25.20 26.31 -12.05
CA GLY A 72 -24.74 26.65 -10.70
C GLY A 72 -23.41 25.98 -10.36
N ILE A 73 -23.34 24.67 -10.59
CA ILE A 73 -22.12 23.88 -10.35
C ILE A 73 -21.02 24.25 -11.35
N CYS A 74 -21.31 24.32 -12.65
CA CYS A 74 -20.32 24.67 -13.68
C CYS A 74 -19.65 26.02 -13.39
N HIS A 75 -20.42 27.05 -13.03
CA HIS A 75 -19.89 28.35 -12.65
C HIS A 75 -18.96 28.26 -11.43
N ARG A 76 -19.34 27.48 -10.40
CA ARG A 76 -18.49 27.26 -9.21
C ARG A 76 -17.18 26.55 -9.58
N GLU A 77 -17.25 25.47 -10.35
CA GLU A 77 -16.08 24.67 -10.74
C GLU A 77 -15.13 25.47 -11.64
N ILE A 78 -15.65 26.23 -12.61
CA ILE A 78 -14.87 27.15 -13.44
C ILE A 78 -14.17 28.21 -12.59
N ALA A 79 -14.85 28.76 -11.58
CA ALA A 79 -14.31 29.82 -10.73
C ALA A 79 -13.03 29.41 -9.99
N LYS A 80 -12.85 28.12 -9.68
CA LYS A 80 -11.65 27.58 -9.02
C LYS A 80 -10.38 27.83 -9.83
N TYR A 81 -10.48 27.96 -11.14
CA TYR A 81 -9.33 28.18 -12.02
C TYR A 81 -9.14 29.66 -12.39
N LYS A 82 -9.99 30.57 -11.90
CA LYS A 82 -9.91 32.00 -12.20
C LYS A 82 -9.16 32.79 -11.13
N ALA A 83 -8.61 33.93 -11.56
CA ALA A 83 -8.08 34.96 -10.67
C ALA A 83 -9.18 35.54 -9.76
N LEU A 84 -8.79 36.16 -8.65
CA LEU A 84 -9.68 36.54 -7.54
C LEU A 84 -10.95 37.29 -7.98
N LEU A 85 -10.82 38.34 -8.80
CA LEU A 85 -11.97 39.16 -9.23
C LEU A 85 -12.95 38.38 -10.12
N LEU A 86 -12.43 37.66 -11.12
CA LEU A 86 -13.24 36.84 -12.00
C LEU A 86 -13.88 35.67 -11.25
N ARG A 87 -13.17 35.08 -10.27
CA ARG A 87 -13.71 34.04 -9.37
C ARG A 87 -14.92 34.55 -8.60
N ARG A 88 -14.84 35.75 -8.00
CA ARG A 88 -15.98 36.36 -7.29
C ARG A 88 -17.19 36.56 -8.19
N LEU A 89 -17.00 36.95 -9.45
CA LEU A 89 -18.08 37.09 -10.42
C LEU A 89 -18.73 35.74 -10.76
N GLU A 90 -17.93 34.71 -11.01
CA GLU A 90 -18.45 33.36 -11.28
C GLU A 90 -19.19 32.77 -10.08
N PHE A 91 -18.69 32.96 -8.85
CA PHE A 91 -19.40 32.55 -7.63
C PHE A 91 -20.74 33.27 -7.46
N ARG A 92 -20.86 34.55 -7.84
CA ARG A 92 -22.15 35.25 -7.83
C ARG A 92 -23.14 34.65 -8.85
N LYS A 93 -22.66 34.22 -10.02
CA LYS A 93 -23.50 33.53 -11.01
C LYS A 93 -23.94 32.17 -10.47
N ALA A 94 -23.00 31.38 -9.95
CA ALA A 94 -23.28 30.10 -9.30
C ALA A 94 -24.37 30.23 -8.23
N GLN A 95 -24.23 31.24 -7.35
CA GLN A 95 -25.19 31.54 -6.30
C GLN A 95 -26.59 31.80 -6.86
N ARG A 96 -26.71 32.63 -7.91
CA ARG A 96 -28.01 32.96 -8.52
C ARG A 96 -28.71 31.71 -9.07
N TYR A 97 -27.98 30.89 -9.82
CA TYR A 97 -28.52 29.67 -10.41
C TYR A 97 -28.95 28.64 -9.35
N LEU A 98 -28.11 28.39 -8.33
CA LEU A 98 -28.46 27.45 -7.26
C LEU A 98 -29.62 27.96 -6.40
N LYS A 99 -29.67 29.26 -6.13
CA LYS A 99 -30.79 29.88 -5.40
C LYS A 99 -32.11 29.72 -6.14
N PHE A 100 -32.12 29.90 -7.46
CA PHE A 100 -33.30 29.64 -8.28
C PHE A 100 -33.81 28.19 -8.11
N VAL A 101 -32.91 27.21 -8.13
CA VAL A 101 -33.30 25.80 -7.92
C VAL A 101 -33.84 25.57 -6.51
N MET A 102 -33.21 26.14 -5.47
CA MET A 102 -33.71 26.02 -4.10
C MET A 102 -35.09 26.63 -3.91
N GLU A 103 -35.41 27.72 -4.61
CA GLU A 103 -36.72 28.40 -4.51
C GLU A 103 -37.82 27.68 -5.28
N ASN A 104 -37.50 27.11 -6.45
CA ASN A 104 -38.50 26.54 -7.35
C ASN A 104 -38.59 25.00 -7.27
N SER A 105 -37.54 24.32 -6.82
CA SER A 105 -37.49 22.86 -6.65
C SER A 105 -36.47 22.44 -5.58
N PRO A 106 -36.77 22.67 -4.29
CA PRO A 106 -35.85 22.40 -3.18
C PRO A 106 -35.33 20.95 -3.10
N SER A 107 -36.10 19.99 -3.61
CA SER A 107 -35.73 18.57 -3.66
C SER A 107 -34.98 18.18 -4.94
N TYR A 108 -34.65 19.11 -5.85
CA TYR A 108 -33.91 18.77 -7.06
C TYR A 108 -32.42 18.54 -6.75
N GLY A 109 -31.86 17.43 -7.26
CA GLY A 109 -30.44 17.09 -7.08
C GLY A 109 -30.01 17.12 -5.61
N LEU A 110 -28.79 17.59 -5.35
CA LEU A 110 -28.27 17.90 -4.01
C LEU A 110 -28.10 19.42 -3.83
N VAL A 111 -29.06 20.21 -4.32
CA VAL A 111 -28.92 21.67 -4.48
C VAL A 111 -28.47 22.41 -3.22
N PHE A 112 -29.00 22.05 -2.05
CA PHE A 112 -28.61 22.70 -0.80
C PHE A 112 -27.17 22.34 -0.42
N TYR A 113 -26.76 21.09 -0.62
CA TYR A 113 -25.37 20.70 -0.44
C TYR A 113 -24.44 21.42 -1.44
N GLU A 114 -24.81 21.50 -2.71
CA GLU A 114 -24.01 22.20 -3.73
C GLU A 114 -23.87 23.70 -3.43
N TYR A 115 -24.92 24.31 -2.87
CA TYR A 115 -24.86 25.68 -2.35
C TYR A 115 -23.95 25.76 -1.12
N GLY A 116 -24.00 24.79 -0.21
CA GLY A 116 -23.08 24.70 0.92
C GLY A 116 -21.62 24.61 0.47
N VAL A 117 -21.31 23.82 -0.55
CA VAL A 117 -19.96 23.76 -1.15
C VAL A 117 -19.54 25.11 -1.73
N LEU A 118 -20.45 25.86 -2.37
CA LEU A 118 -20.18 27.23 -2.83
C LEU A 118 -19.84 28.15 -1.65
N GLU A 119 -20.61 28.09 -0.56
CA GLU A 119 -20.35 28.89 0.64
C GLU A 119 -19.03 28.49 1.34
N LYS A 120 -18.63 27.22 1.29
CA LYS A 120 -17.30 26.77 1.71
C LYS A 120 -16.19 27.48 0.95
N TYR A 121 -16.29 27.57 -0.38
CA TYR A 121 -15.30 28.29 -1.21
C TYR A 121 -15.33 29.81 -1.03
N ARG A 122 -16.39 30.34 -0.41
CA ARG A 122 -16.50 31.74 0.01
C ARG A 122 -16.12 31.93 1.48
N GLU A 123 -15.59 30.89 2.13
CA GLU A 123 -15.11 30.89 3.51
C GLU A 123 -16.24 31.10 4.55
N HIS A 124 -17.49 30.86 4.16
CA HIS A 124 -18.66 30.88 5.04
C HIS A 124 -18.96 29.46 5.57
N PHE A 125 -18.07 28.95 6.41
CA PHE A 125 -18.05 27.52 6.79
C PHE A 125 -19.27 27.04 7.59
N THR A 126 -19.84 27.91 8.44
CA THR A 126 -21.03 27.57 9.24
C THR A 126 -22.27 27.47 8.37
N GLU A 127 -22.42 28.41 7.44
CA GLU A 127 -23.48 28.44 6.44
C GLU A 127 -23.37 27.25 5.50
N ALA A 128 -22.15 26.86 5.13
CA ALA A 128 -21.90 25.66 4.33
C ALA A 128 -22.51 24.41 4.99
N VAL A 129 -22.28 24.24 6.29
CA VAL A 129 -22.85 23.14 7.08
C VAL A 129 -24.36 23.29 7.24
N ASP A 130 -24.89 24.49 7.54
CA ASP A 130 -26.33 24.73 7.65
C ASP A 130 -27.08 24.29 6.38
N PHE A 131 -26.58 24.67 5.21
CA PHE A 131 -27.18 24.29 3.94
C PHE A 131 -27.08 22.79 3.67
N ALA A 132 -25.94 22.16 3.94
CA ALA A 132 -25.80 20.72 3.78
C ALA A 132 -26.69 19.91 4.75
N GLU A 133 -26.95 20.40 5.96
CA GLU A 133 -27.92 19.77 6.87
C GLU A 133 -29.36 19.93 6.37
N ARG A 134 -29.72 21.10 5.82
CA ARG A 134 -31.02 21.31 5.18
C ARG A 134 -31.26 20.33 4.04
N GLN A 135 -30.22 19.95 3.29
CA GLN A 135 -30.33 18.94 2.24
C GLN A 135 -30.94 17.62 2.75
N LEU A 136 -30.55 17.19 3.95
CA LEU A 136 -31.03 15.94 4.55
C LEU A 136 -32.48 16.02 5.01
N ALA A 137 -32.99 17.22 5.30
CA ALA A 137 -34.41 17.43 5.60
C ALA A 137 -35.28 17.24 4.34
N TYR A 138 -34.81 17.70 3.17
CA TYR A 138 -35.53 17.54 1.90
C TYR A 138 -35.33 16.16 1.25
N LYS A 139 -34.18 15.53 1.47
CA LYS A 139 -33.85 14.19 0.98
C LYS A 139 -33.22 13.33 2.08
N PRO A 140 -34.02 12.77 2.99
CA PRO A 140 -33.55 11.77 3.93
C PRO A 140 -32.97 10.56 3.15
N GLY A 141 -31.77 10.11 3.50
CA GLY A 141 -31.11 8.97 2.84
C GLY A 141 -30.24 9.32 1.63
N ALA A 142 -29.91 10.59 1.41
CA ALA A 142 -28.88 10.96 0.43
C ALA A 142 -27.47 10.66 0.99
N ASP A 143 -26.98 9.42 0.84
CA ASP A 143 -25.67 8.97 1.36
C ASP A 143 -24.52 9.88 0.91
N GLN A 144 -24.51 10.28 -0.36
CA GLN A 144 -23.51 11.22 -0.89
C GLN A 144 -23.55 12.58 -0.18
N ALA A 145 -24.74 13.06 0.20
CA ALA A 145 -24.88 14.29 0.97
C ALA A 145 -24.39 14.10 2.41
N LEU A 146 -24.49 12.91 3.00
CA LEU A 146 -23.92 12.61 4.32
C LEU A 146 -22.38 12.64 4.29
N ILE A 147 -21.75 12.04 3.27
CA ILE A 147 -20.30 12.11 3.07
C ILE A 147 -19.86 13.55 2.80
N GLY A 148 -20.58 14.26 1.93
CA GLY A 148 -20.35 15.68 1.66
C GLY A 148 -20.47 16.54 2.91
N LEU A 149 -21.49 16.30 3.74
CA LEU A 149 -21.68 16.99 5.01
C LEU A 149 -20.51 16.71 5.97
N HIS A 150 -19.98 15.48 6.01
CA HIS A 150 -18.77 15.18 6.77
C HIS A 150 -17.57 16.05 6.32
N ARG A 151 -17.34 16.16 5.01
CA ARG A 151 -16.27 17.04 4.46
C ARG A 151 -16.47 18.51 4.85
N LEU A 152 -17.70 19.00 4.88
CA LEU A 152 -18.00 20.38 5.27
C LEU A 152 -17.78 20.63 6.76
N TYR A 153 -18.16 19.67 7.62
CA TYR A 153 -17.84 19.73 9.05
C TYR A 153 -16.33 19.69 9.31
N ASP A 154 -15.62 18.80 8.62
CA ASP A 154 -14.16 18.67 8.69
C ASP A 154 -13.44 19.97 8.29
N SER A 155 -13.87 20.57 7.17
CA SER A 155 -13.39 21.89 6.69
C SER A 155 -13.73 23.00 7.69
N MET A 156 -14.95 23.04 8.24
CA MET A 156 -15.32 24.02 9.25
C MET A 156 -14.45 23.90 10.51
N LEU A 157 -14.16 22.68 10.99
CA LEU A 157 -13.28 22.46 12.15
C LEU A 157 -11.80 22.80 11.86
N TYR A 158 -11.39 22.87 10.60
CA TYR A 158 -10.06 23.33 10.22
C TYR A 158 -9.95 24.86 10.29
N HIS A 159 -11.00 25.58 9.88
CA HIS A 159 -11.01 27.05 9.84
C HIS A 159 -11.60 27.73 11.08
N LYS A 160 -12.41 27.02 11.86
CA LYS A 160 -13.04 27.52 13.09
C LYS A 160 -12.72 26.57 14.23
N ASN A 161 -12.49 27.11 15.43
CA ASN A 161 -12.30 26.35 16.65
C ASN A 161 -12.81 27.13 17.88
N GLY A 162 -12.67 26.55 19.08
CA GLY A 162 -13.02 27.19 20.34
C GLY A 162 -14.49 27.08 20.76
N ASP A 163 -14.83 27.78 21.86
CA ASP A 163 -16.11 27.61 22.55
C ASP A 163 -17.31 28.15 21.77
N ASN A 164 -17.11 29.19 20.96
CA ASN A 164 -18.16 29.72 20.08
C ASN A 164 -18.65 28.67 19.10
N LEU A 165 -17.72 27.91 18.50
CA LEU A 165 -18.07 26.82 17.59
C LEU A 165 -18.78 25.69 18.31
N ARG A 166 -18.27 25.29 19.49
CA ARG A 166 -18.89 24.23 20.29
C ARG A 166 -20.30 24.60 20.76
N THR A 167 -20.53 25.87 21.09
CA THR A 167 -21.86 26.39 21.44
C THR A 167 -22.81 26.33 20.24
N TRP A 168 -22.34 26.74 19.07
CA TRP A 168 -23.10 26.64 17.82
C TRP A 168 -23.44 25.19 17.43
N LEU A 169 -22.52 24.25 17.67
CA LEU A 169 -22.78 22.82 17.48
C LEU A 169 -23.78 22.27 18.52
N ALA A 170 -23.63 22.65 19.79
CA ALA A 170 -24.50 22.20 20.87
C ALA A 170 -25.97 22.61 20.64
N GLY A 171 -26.20 23.81 20.09
CA GLY A 171 -27.54 24.32 19.77
C GLY A 171 -28.33 23.48 18.77
N ARG A 172 -27.67 22.63 17.98
CA ARG A 172 -28.32 21.71 17.02
C ARG A 172 -28.98 20.51 17.68
N ASN A 173 -28.47 20.10 18.84
CA ASN A 173 -28.90 18.92 19.58
C ASN A 173 -29.05 17.63 18.75
N THR A 174 -28.12 17.37 17.82
CA THR A 174 -28.09 16.12 17.03
C THR A 174 -26.88 15.26 17.39
N PRO A 175 -26.96 13.92 17.25
CA PRO A 175 -25.80 13.04 17.44
C PRO A 175 -24.61 13.40 16.54
N ARG A 176 -24.88 13.84 15.31
CA ARG A 176 -23.84 14.31 14.37
C ARG A 176 -23.13 15.55 14.89
N ALA A 177 -23.88 16.56 15.35
CA ALA A 177 -23.27 17.77 15.90
C ALA A 177 -22.42 17.44 17.14
N ARG A 178 -22.88 16.52 17.98
CA ARG A 178 -22.12 16.00 19.13
C ARG A 178 -20.83 15.28 18.70
N LEU A 179 -20.83 14.50 17.62
CA LEU A 179 -19.61 13.90 17.08
C LEU A 179 -18.56 14.98 16.77
N TYR A 180 -18.97 16.08 16.14
CA TYR A 180 -18.05 17.18 15.81
C TYR A 180 -17.69 18.07 17.00
N ILE A 181 -18.47 18.07 18.09
CA ILE A 181 -18.02 18.61 19.38
C ILE A 181 -16.85 17.77 19.92
N GLY A 182 -16.96 16.44 19.88
CA GLY A 182 -15.88 15.54 20.28
C GLY A 182 -14.62 15.72 19.42
N GLU A 183 -14.76 15.81 18.09
CA GLU A 183 -13.64 16.12 17.18
C GLU A 183 -13.04 17.50 17.45
N SER A 184 -13.85 18.51 17.78
CA SER A 184 -13.36 19.83 18.18
C SER A 184 -12.50 19.75 19.44
N TYR A 185 -12.91 19.00 20.46
CA TYR A 185 -12.10 18.76 21.65
C TYR A 185 -10.81 17.99 21.32
N ARG A 186 -10.89 16.91 20.52
CA ARG A 186 -9.73 16.13 20.08
C ARG A 186 -8.68 16.97 19.37
N ARG A 187 -9.11 17.84 18.44
CA ARG A 187 -8.21 18.77 17.71
C ARG A 187 -7.64 19.89 18.57
N SER A 188 -8.27 20.16 19.72
CA SER A 188 -7.78 21.11 20.72
C SER A 188 -6.96 20.43 21.81
N ASP A 189 -6.59 19.15 21.62
CA ASP A 189 -5.88 18.29 22.58
C ASP A 189 -6.60 18.10 23.94
N ASP A 190 -7.90 18.40 24.04
CA ASP A 190 -8.75 18.12 25.20
C ASP A 190 -9.33 16.69 25.09
N PHE A 191 -8.44 15.71 25.23
CA PHE A 191 -8.77 14.30 25.01
C PHE A 191 -9.78 13.74 26.01
N VAL A 192 -9.81 14.26 27.24
CA VAL A 192 -10.75 13.82 28.29
C VAL A 192 -12.19 14.15 27.90
N ARG A 193 -12.45 15.39 27.46
CA ARG A 193 -13.80 15.76 27.00
C ARG A 193 -14.16 15.11 25.68
N ALA A 194 -13.20 14.97 24.77
CA ALA A 194 -13.41 14.25 23.51
C ALA A 194 -13.86 12.80 23.79
N ASP A 195 -13.15 12.10 24.68
CA ASP A 195 -13.48 10.73 25.09
C ASP A 195 -14.88 10.66 25.69
N SER A 196 -15.18 11.53 26.66
CA SER A 196 -16.49 11.57 27.31
C SER A 196 -17.63 11.74 26.30
N VAL A 197 -17.47 12.65 25.33
CA VAL A 197 -18.47 12.88 24.28
C VAL A 197 -18.62 11.65 23.38
N PHE A 198 -17.51 11.06 22.93
CA PHE A 198 -17.55 9.90 22.05
C PHE A 198 -18.12 8.66 22.74
N MET A 199 -17.75 8.40 23.99
CA MET A 199 -18.29 7.28 24.76
C MET A 199 -19.78 7.44 25.03
N HIS A 200 -20.26 8.65 25.34
CA HIS A 200 -21.69 8.91 25.42
C HIS A 200 -22.42 8.62 24.09
N LEU A 201 -21.83 8.98 22.95
CA LEU A 201 -22.41 8.63 21.64
C LEU A 201 -22.41 7.13 21.39
N MET A 202 -21.39 6.40 21.83
CA MET A 202 -21.30 4.94 21.63
C MET A 202 -22.43 4.19 22.36
N LEU A 203 -22.89 4.72 23.49
CA LEU A 203 -24.00 4.18 24.28
C LEU A 203 -25.38 4.41 23.64
N LEU A 204 -25.50 5.29 22.63
CA LEU A 204 -26.78 5.52 21.98
C LEU A 204 -27.21 4.29 21.14
N PRO A 205 -28.51 3.97 21.10
CA PRO A 205 -29.04 2.93 20.24
C PRO A 205 -28.76 3.21 18.76
N ASP A 206 -28.58 2.15 17.97
CA ASP A 206 -28.37 2.25 16.52
C ASP A 206 -29.56 2.89 15.78
N SER A 207 -30.75 2.95 16.41
CA SER A 207 -31.92 3.67 15.88
C SER A 207 -31.77 5.20 15.92
N VAL A 208 -30.85 5.72 16.74
CA VAL A 208 -30.64 7.16 16.96
C VAL A 208 -29.44 7.68 16.17
N ILE A 209 -28.41 6.86 16.00
CA ILE A 209 -27.21 7.21 15.22
C ILE A 209 -27.26 6.46 13.89
N ILE A 210 -27.19 7.21 12.77
CA ILE A 210 -27.20 6.65 11.41
C ILE A 210 -26.16 5.55 11.24
N SER A 211 -24.96 5.75 11.77
CA SER A 211 -23.89 4.77 11.78
C SER A 211 -22.84 5.07 12.86
N LYS A 212 -22.33 4.02 13.49
CA LYS A 212 -21.20 4.08 14.43
C LYS A 212 -19.83 4.13 13.73
N THR A 213 -19.77 3.95 12.42
CA THR A 213 -18.51 3.94 11.64
C THR A 213 -17.72 5.25 11.79
N PRO A 214 -18.32 6.45 11.64
CA PRO A 214 -17.59 7.71 11.87
C PRO A 214 -17.09 7.86 13.31
N LEU A 215 -17.89 7.42 14.28
CA LEU A 215 -17.54 7.48 15.70
C LEU A 215 -16.37 6.56 16.04
N ARG A 216 -16.34 5.34 15.47
CA ARG A 216 -15.21 4.41 15.65
C ARG A 216 -13.93 4.97 15.04
N MET A 217 -13.99 5.59 13.86
CA MET A 217 -12.83 6.26 13.27
C MET A 217 -12.34 7.45 14.13
N ALA A 218 -13.26 8.20 14.74
CA ALA A 218 -12.92 9.28 15.67
C ALA A 218 -12.24 8.74 16.96
N LEU A 219 -12.77 7.65 17.52
CA LEU A 219 -12.18 6.96 18.67
C LEU A 219 -10.81 6.34 18.34
N ALA A 220 -10.64 5.79 17.14
CA ALA A 220 -9.37 5.26 16.69
C ALA A 220 -8.27 6.34 16.70
N ARG A 221 -8.58 7.53 16.15
CA ARG A 221 -7.71 8.71 16.21
C ARG A 221 -7.43 9.18 17.64
N LEU A 222 -8.48 9.26 18.47
CA LEU A 222 -8.35 9.70 19.86
C LEU A 222 -7.44 8.78 20.68
N ARG A 223 -7.67 7.46 20.62
CA ARG A 223 -6.86 6.46 21.33
C ARG A 223 -5.42 6.50 20.88
N TYR A 224 -5.17 6.62 19.58
CA TYR A 224 -3.83 6.83 19.06
C TYR A 224 -3.15 8.06 19.67
N GLN A 225 -3.82 9.22 19.72
CA GLN A 225 -3.27 10.45 20.32
C GLN A 225 -3.05 10.35 21.84
N GLN A 226 -3.78 9.48 22.53
CA GLN A 226 -3.58 9.16 23.95
C GLN A 226 -2.46 8.14 24.19
N GLY A 227 -1.86 7.58 23.14
CA GLY A 227 -0.83 6.53 23.23
C GLY A 227 -1.39 5.11 23.36
N GLY A 228 -2.72 4.93 23.36
CA GLY A 228 -3.40 3.62 23.34
C GLY A 228 -3.45 3.06 21.92
N ILE A 229 -2.29 2.60 21.43
CA ILE A 229 -2.11 2.17 20.03
C ILE A 229 -3.06 0.99 19.70
N ASP A 230 -3.03 -0.07 20.49
CA ASP A 230 -3.83 -1.29 20.22
C ASP A 230 -5.34 -1.03 20.29
N GLU A 231 -5.77 -0.17 21.22
CA GLU A 231 -7.16 0.28 21.29
C GLU A 231 -7.57 1.06 20.04
N GLY A 232 -6.67 1.92 19.54
CA GLY A 232 -6.88 2.67 18.31
C GLY A 232 -7.03 1.75 17.09
N GLU A 233 -6.19 0.73 16.97
CA GLU A 233 -6.31 -0.28 15.91
C GLU A 233 -7.64 -1.02 16.00
N ASN A 234 -8.02 -1.46 17.21
CA ASN A 234 -9.25 -2.19 17.43
C ASN A 234 -10.48 -1.39 17.00
N PHE A 235 -10.56 -0.09 17.32
CA PHE A 235 -11.66 0.74 16.84
C PHE A 235 -11.69 0.89 15.31
N PHE A 236 -10.53 1.03 14.66
CA PHE A 236 -10.46 1.06 13.19
C PHE A 236 -10.94 -0.27 12.61
N ARG A 237 -10.43 -1.40 13.11
CA ARG A 237 -10.84 -2.74 12.67
C ARG A 237 -12.35 -2.94 12.82
N GLN A 238 -12.92 -2.56 13.97
CA GLN A 238 -14.36 -2.60 14.19
C GLN A 238 -15.13 -1.70 13.21
N ALA A 239 -14.61 -0.53 12.86
CA ALA A 239 -15.23 0.35 11.86
C ALA A 239 -15.33 -0.35 10.50
N LEU A 240 -14.28 -1.05 10.09
CA LEU A 240 -14.22 -1.80 8.86
C LEU A 240 -15.12 -3.04 8.87
N ASP A 241 -14.98 -3.90 9.88
CA ASP A 241 -15.68 -5.20 9.93
C ASP A 241 -17.20 -5.04 10.06
N SER A 242 -17.63 -4.04 10.81
CA SER A 242 -19.05 -3.76 11.06
C SER A 242 -19.72 -2.85 10.03
N ALA A 243 -18.99 -2.38 9.00
CA ALA A 243 -19.56 -1.63 7.90
C ALA A 243 -20.59 -2.48 7.14
N LYS A 244 -21.82 -1.96 7.00
CA LYS A 244 -22.96 -2.69 6.41
C LYS A 244 -23.67 -1.92 5.29
N THR A 245 -23.59 -0.59 5.33
CA THR A 245 -24.28 0.31 4.39
C THR A 245 -23.30 0.89 3.38
N LEU A 246 -23.82 1.42 2.26
CA LEU A 246 -22.99 2.16 1.30
C LEU A 246 -22.36 3.40 1.95
N PHE A 247 -23.12 4.09 2.81
CA PHE A 247 -22.59 5.17 3.63
C PHE A 247 -21.37 4.75 4.47
N ASP A 248 -21.40 3.59 5.14
CA ASP A 248 -20.28 3.13 5.97
C ASP A 248 -18.99 2.97 5.16
N VAL A 249 -19.08 2.24 4.05
CA VAL A 249 -17.90 1.95 3.23
C VAL A 249 -17.42 3.19 2.47
N ASP A 250 -18.31 4.06 2.01
CA ASP A 250 -17.92 5.31 1.36
C ASP A 250 -17.34 6.33 2.36
N PHE A 251 -17.75 6.27 3.64
CA PHE A 251 -17.10 7.02 4.71
C PHE A 251 -15.69 6.48 4.97
N LEU A 252 -15.54 5.17 5.11
CA LEU A 252 -14.22 4.54 5.26
C LEU A 252 -13.31 4.88 4.08
N PHE A 253 -13.82 4.79 2.85
CA PHE A 253 -13.12 5.23 1.65
C PHE A 253 -12.67 6.68 1.76
N GLU A 254 -13.54 7.61 2.19
CA GLU A 254 -13.17 9.02 2.38
C GLU A 254 -11.98 9.21 3.35
N GLU A 255 -11.85 8.36 4.37
CA GLU A 255 -10.78 8.40 5.38
C GLU A 255 -9.45 7.77 4.91
N MET A 256 -9.47 7.03 3.80
CA MET A 256 -8.28 6.32 3.29
C MET A 256 -8.04 6.45 1.79
N LYS A 257 -8.88 7.20 1.06
CA LYS A 257 -8.77 7.37 -0.41
C LYS A 257 -7.37 7.76 -0.85
N TYR A 258 -6.64 8.53 -0.04
CA TYR A 258 -5.30 9.01 -0.37
C TYR A 258 -4.20 7.95 -0.42
N ILE A 259 -4.48 6.69 -0.06
CA ILE A 259 -3.53 5.57 -0.25
C ILE A 259 -3.94 4.61 -1.37
N PHE A 260 -5.10 4.84 -2.01
CA PHE A 260 -5.56 4.00 -3.11
C PHE A 260 -4.64 4.14 -4.32
N THR A 261 -4.41 3.02 -5.00
CA THR A 261 -3.90 3.00 -6.36
C THR A 261 -5.05 3.24 -7.36
N ASP A 262 -4.73 3.55 -8.61
CA ASP A 262 -5.74 3.71 -9.68
C ASP A 262 -6.52 2.41 -9.90
N VAL A 263 -5.84 1.25 -9.84
CA VAL A 263 -6.47 -0.06 -9.97
C VAL A 263 -7.45 -0.32 -8.82
N GLU A 264 -7.05 -0.02 -7.58
CA GLU A 264 -7.94 -0.16 -6.42
C GLU A 264 -9.11 0.82 -6.48
N LEU A 265 -8.88 2.05 -6.97
CA LEU A 265 -9.93 3.05 -7.11
C LEU A 265 -10.95 2.64 -8.18
N GLU A 266 -10.48 2.21 -9.36
CA GLU A 266 -11.35 1.69 -10.42
C GLU A 266 -12.13 0.47 -9.93
N GLY A 267 -11.46 -0.46 -9.25
CA GLY A 267 -12.08 -1.60 -8.60
C GLY A 267 -13.19 -1.16 -7.65
N TYR A 268 -12.89 -0.28 -6.70
CA TYR A 268 -13.86 0.22 -5.72
C TYR A 268 -15.06 0.92 -6.35
N LEU A 269 -14.84 1.76 -7.38
CA LEU A 269 -15.90 2.48 -8.08
C LEU A 269 -16.79 1.56 -8.93
N SER A 270 -16.28 0.40 -9.35
CA SER A 270 -17.05 -0.60 -10.11
C SER A 270 -18.00 -1.43 -9.24
N LEU A 271 -17.72 -1.53 -7.94
CA LEU A 271 -18.49 -2.33 -6.99
C LEU A 271 -19.79 -1.63 -6.59
N LYS A 272 -20.87 -2.40 -6.48
CA LYS A 272 -22.23 -1.85 -6.26
C LYS A 272 -22.75 -2.06 -4.86
N THR A 273 -22.27 -3.08 -4.15
CA THR A 273 -22.76 -3.42 -2.82
C THR A 273 -21.77 -3.01 -1.73
N ALA A 274 -22.28 -2.76 -0.53
CA ALA A 274 -21.45 -2.47 0.63
C ALA A 274 -20.56 -3.67 1.02
N GLY A 275 -21.06 -4.90 0.84
CA GLY A 275 -20.30 -6.12 1.14
C GLY A 275 -19.04 -6.25 0.29
N GLU A 276 -19.18 -6.12 -1.03
CA GLU A 276 -18.04 -6.18 -1.96
C GLU A 276 -17.02 -5.07 -1.68
N LYS A 277 -17.51 -3.83 -1.48
CA LYS A 277 -16.64 -2.69 -1.15
C LYS A 277 -15.87 -2.91 0.15
N ARG A 278 -16.53 -3.42 1.19
CA ARG A 278 -15.87 -3.76 2.46
C ARG A 278 -14.81 -4.83 2.28
N GLU A 279 -15.10 -5.88 1.52
CA GLU A 279 -14.14 -6.95 1.24
C GLU A 279 -12.88 -6.42 0.53
N LEU A 280 -13.06 -5.54 -0.47
CA LEU A 280 -11.93 -4.86 -1.13
C LEU A 280 -11.10 -4.05 -0.12
N LEU A 281 -11.75 -3.26 0.75
CA LEU A 281 -11.07 -2.48 1.79
C LEU A 281 -10.31 -3.39 2.78
N SER A 282 -10.91 -4.49 3.22
CA SER A 282 -10.26 -5.48 4.11
C SER A 282 -9.05 -6.11 3.45
N LYS A 283 -9.19 -6.58 2.20
CA LYS A 283 -8.09 -7.14 1.42
C LYS A 283 -6.96 -6.13 1.21
N MET A 284 -7.30 -4.88 0.93
CA MET A 284 -6.34 -3.78 0.78
C MET A 284 -5.44 -3.63 2.02
N TRP A 285 -6.02 -3.72 3.22
CA TRP A 285 -5.27 -3.65 4.48
C TRP A 285 -4.47 -4.90 4.79
N GLN A 286 -4.96 -6.09 4.43
CA GLN A 286 -4.19 -7.33 4.56
C GLN A 286 -2.96 -7.33 3.63
N ILE A 287 -3.14 -6.88 2.37
CA ILE A 287 -2.05 -6.70 1.40
C ILE A 287 -0.97 -5.78 1.95
N ARG A 288 -1.36 -4.69 2.62
CA ARG A 288 -0.40 -3.72 3.17
C ARG A 288 0.13 -4.09 4.56
N ASN A 289 -0.43 -5.11 5.22
CA ASN A 289 0.05 -5.56 6.53
C ASN A 289 1.45 -6.21 6.39
N PRO A 290 2.52 -5.65 6.99
CA PRO A 290 3.84 -6.25 6.97
C PRO A 290 3.94 -7.51 7.87
N LEU A 291 3.02 -7.67 8.84
CA LEU A 291 2.98 -8.75 9.82
C LEU A 291 1.67 -9.54 9.75
N PHE A 292 1.20 -9.92 8.55
CA PHE A 292 -0.08 -10.64 8.41
C PHE A 292 -0.10 -12.05 9.01
N ALA A 293 1.04 -12.57 9.46
CA ALA A 293 1.09 -13.75 10.31
C ALA A 293 0.66 -13.48 11.77
N THR A 294 0.45 -12.21 12.14
CA THR A 294 -0.03 -11.79 13.47
C THR A 294 -1.42 -11.18 13.36
N GLU A 295 -2.13 -11.05 14.48
CA GLU A 295 -3.44 -10.38 14.53
C GLU A 295 -3.35 -8.86 14.31
N GLU A 296 -2.17 -8.27 14.55
CA GLU A 296 -1.94 -6.83 14.44
C GLU A 296 -1.73 -6.40 12.98
N ASN A 297 -2.17 -5.19 12.66
CA ASN A 297 -1.89 -4.52 11.41
C ASN A 297 -1.18 -3.19 11.67
N PRO A 298 0.15 -3.20 11.87
CA PRO A 298 0.92 -1.99 12.13
C PRO A 298 0.82 -0.94 11.01
N ARG A 299 0.44 -1.33 9.79
CA ARG A 299 0.20 -0.39 8.70
C ARG A 299 -1.11 0.39 8.84
N MET A 300 -2.16 -0.19 9.42
CA MET A 300 -3.40 0.53 9.78
C MET A 300 -3.10 1.58 10.85
N LEU A 301 -2.35 1.20 11.89
CA LEU A 301 -1.90 2.10 12.94
C LEU A 301 -1.08 3.27 12.40
N GLU A 302 -0.13 2.94 11.53
CA GLU A 302 0.69 3.94 10.87
C GLU A 302 -0.15 4.88 9.99
N HIS A 303 -1.20 4.38 9.32
CA HIS A 303 -2.11 5.22 8.56
C HIS A 303 -2.79 6.28 9.43
N ILE A 304 -3.32 5.87 10.60
CA ILE A 304 -3.93 6.80 11.55
C ILE A 304 -2.92 7.88 11.94
N ARG A 305 -1.68 7.49 12.30
CA ARG A 305 -0.59 8.41 12.62
C ARG A 305 -0.34 9.41 11.50
N ARG A 306 -0.23 8.93 10.26
CA ARG A 306 0.10 9.76 9.10
C ARG A 306 -1.03 10.72 8.75
N VAL A 307 -2.28 10.29 8.88
CA VAL A 307 -3.46 11.14 8.71
C VAL A 307 -3.50 12.23 9.78
N LEU A 308 -3.22 11.91 11.04
CA LEU A 308 -3.17 12.91 12.13
C LEU A 308 -2.05 13.94 11.91
N GLN A 309 -0.88 13.49 11.46
CA GLN A 309 0.23 14.39 11.12
C GLN A 309 -0.14 15.28 9.92
N ALA A 310 -0.75 14.72 8.87
CA ALA A 310 -1.19 15.48 7.70
C ALA A 310 -2.30 16.46 8.05
N GLU A 311 -3.20 16.10 8.96
CA GLU A 311 -4.22 16.97 9.52
C GLU A 311 -3.60 18.18 10.24
N LYS A 312 -2.45 18.01 10.89
CA LYS A 312 -1.80 19.09 11.63
C LYS A 312 -0.92 19.98 10.75
N TYR A 313 -0.19 19.41 9.80
CA TYR A 313 0.90 20.13 9.10
C TYR A 313 0.73 20.27 7.59
N TYR A 314 -0.18 19.51 6.97
CA TYR A 314 -0.31 19.46 5.51
C TYR A 314 -1.72 19.78 5.00
N ARG A 315 -2.61 20.33 5.83
CA ARG A 315 -3.95 20.73 5.42
C ARG A 315 -3.91 21.88 4.41
N TYR A 316 -4.69 21.74 3.35
CA TYR A 316 -5.02 22.82 2.41
C TYR A 316 -6.29 22.43 1.66
N ASP A 317 -7.42 23.02 2.02
CA ASP A 317 -8.72 22.77 1.40
C ASP A 317 -9.20 23.95 0.53
N GLY A 318 -8.30 24.91 0.29
CA GLY A 318 -8.51 26.10 -0.53
C GLY A 318 -8.49 25.81 -2.04
N VAL A 319 -8.62 26.87 -2.82
CA VAL A 319 -8.64 26.77 -4.28
C VAL A 319 -7.24 26.47 -4.84
N ARG A 320 -7.13 25.42 -5.64
CA ARG A 320 -5.88 24.95 -6.28
C ARG A 320 -5.80 25.38 -7.75
N SER A 321 -5.70 26.70 -7.99
CA SER A 321 -5.68 27.26 -9.35
C SER A 321 -4.47 26.80 -10.19
N LYS A 322 -4.67 26.63 -11.51
CA LYS A 322 -3.57 26.40 -12.47
C LYS A 322 -2.57 27.56 -12.50
N MET A 323 -3.05 28.78 -12.27
CA MET A 323 -2.20 29.98 -12.25
C MET A 323 -1.13 29.95 -11.17
N ASN A 324 -1.38 29.24 -10.07
CA ASN A 324 -0.47 29.15 -8.92
C ASN A 324 0.16 27.74 -8.83
N SER A 325 0.10 26.96 -9.91
CA SER A 325 0.82 25.70 -10.03
C SER A 325 2.27 26.00 -10.40
N PRO A 326 3.28 25.41 -9.74
CA PRO A 326 4.66 25.51 -10.21
C PRO A 326 4.86 24.73 -11.53
N ASP A 327 4.06 23.69 -11.78
CA ASP A 327 4.01 23.01 -13.07
C ASP A 327 3.17 23.79 -14.10
N LYS A 328 3.72 24.88 -14.64
CA LYS A 328 3.02 25.73 -15.62
C LYS A 328 2.84 25.03 -16.97
N LEU A 329 3.79 24.18 -17.34
CA LEU A 329 3.84 23.49 -18.64
C LEU A 329 3.15 22.11 -18.62
N GLN A 330 2.62 21.68 -17.47
CA GLN A 330 1.90 20.42 -17.30
C GLN A 330 2.78 19.20 -17.65
N TYR A 331 4.02 19.22 -17.18
CA TYR A 331 4.93 18.07 -17.31
C TYR A 331 4.52 16.90 -16.42
N LEU A 332 3.92 17.17 -15.25
CA LEU A 332 3.54 16.14 -14.29
C LEU A 332 2.22 15.48 -14.68
N THR A 333 2.21 14.15 -14.58
CA THR A 333 1.00 13.34 -14.70
C THR A 333 0.64 12.82 -13.31
N TYR A 334 -0.65 12.86 -12.98
CA TYR A 334 -1.16 12.46 -11.67
C TYR A 334 -2.13 11.29 -11.79
N PRO A 335 -2.12 10.34 -10.83
CA PRO A 335 -3.12 9.28 -10.76
C PRO A 335 -4.51 9.85 -10.45
N LYS A 336 -5.58 9.11 -10.76
CA LYS A 336 -6.98 9.54 -10.60
C LYS A 336 -7.31 9.97 -9.18
N VAL A 337 -6.75 9.26 -8.21
CA VAL A 337 -6.90 9.55 -6.77
C VAL A 337 -6.43 10.95 -6.38
N PHE A 338 -5.45 11.53 -7.09
CA PHE A 338 -4.95 12.88 -6.83
C PHE A 338 -6.05 13.94 -6.99
N TYR A 339 -6.93 13.75 -7.98
CA TYR A 339 -8.01 14.69 -8.27
C TYR A 339 -9.17 14.59 -7.28
N LEU A 340 -9.21 13.56 -6.44
CA LEU A 340 -10.17 13.43 -5.34
C LEU A 340 -9.80 14.26 -4.10
N ASN A 341 -8.64 14.94 -4.14
CA ASN A 341 -8.13 15.69 -3.00
C ASN A 341 -8.89 16.99 -2.72
N ASP A 342 -9.39 17.07 -1.50
CA ASP A 342 -10.13 18.19 -0.94
C ASP A 342 -9.61 18.63 0.45
N LYS A 343 -8.59 17.96 1.00
CA LYS A 343 -8.12 18.16 2.39
C LYS A 343 -6.68 18.61 2.52
N TYR A 344 -5.77 18.17 1.64
CA TYR A 344 -4.33 18.30 1.83
C TYR A 344 -3.63 19.04 0.69
N ASN A 345 -2.49 19.64 1.00
CA ASN A 345 -1.52 20.06 -0.01
C ASN A 345 -0.74 18.83 -0.55
N ASP A 346 0.11 19.03 -1.55
CA ASP A 346 0.76 17.89 -2.22
C ASP A 346 1.78 17.16 -1.34
N LYS A 347 2.40 17.86 -0.38
CA LYS A 347 3.23 17.22 0.65
C LYS A 347 2.43 16.24 1.48
N GLY A 348 1.21 16.61 1.89
CA GLY A 348 0.32 15.73 2.65
C GLY A 348 -0.06 14.46 1.90
N LEU A 349 -0.29 14.56 0.59
CA LEU A 349 -0.59 13.41 -0.27
C LEU A 349 0.58 12.43 -0.36
N VAL A 350 1.80 12.95 -0.51
CA VAL A 350 3.02 12.12 -0.48
C VAL A 350 3.24 11.54 0.92
N TYR A 351 3.07 12.34 1.96
CA TYR A 351 3.30 11.95 3.35
C TYR A 351 2.37 10.83 3.82
N ILE A 352 1.08 10.90 3.49
CA ILE A 352 0.12 9.84 3.87
C ILE A 352 0.53 8.48 3.28
N ARG A 353 1.14 8.49 2.09
CA ARG A 353 1.60 7.28 1.37
C ARG A 353 2.96 6.77 1.82
N HIS A 354 3.92 7.66 2.06
CA HIS A 354 5.31 7.24 2.28
C HIS A 354 5.87 7.56 3.66
N GLY A 355 5.16 8.38 4.45
CA GLY A 355 5.61 8.84 5.75
C GLY A 355 6.70 9.91 5.63
N GLU A 356 7.53 10.02 6.67
CA GLU A 356 8.71 10.89 6.67
C GLU A 356 9.65 10.50 5.52
N PRO A 357 10.19 11.47 4.75
CA PRO A 357 11.24 11.21 3.79
C PRO A 357 12.53 10.80 4.49
N ASP A 358 13.33 9.99 3.81
CA ASP A 358 14.65 9.58 4.31
C ASP A 358 15.63 10.75 4.34
N ASP A 359 15.47 11.72 3.42
CA ASP A 359 16.25 12.96 3.39
C ASP A 359 15.43 14.16 2.87
N ARG A 360 15.80 15.37 3.29
CA ARG A 360 15.12 16.63 2.97
C ARG A 360 16.13 17.70 2.57
N ALA A 361 15.85 18.38 1.47
CA ALA A 361 16.63 19.52 1.01
C ALA A 361 15.73 20.74 0.78
N PHE A 362 16.21 21.92 1.17
CA PHE A 362 15.55 23.19 0.91
C PHE A 362 16.61 24.29 0.73
N MET A 363 16.21 25.40 0.13
CA MET A 363 17.08 26.57 0.03
C MET A 363 16.37 27.82 0.55
N ASN A 364 16.98 28.49 1.52
CA ASN A 364 16.51 29.74 2.09
C ASN A 364 17.41 30.88 1.59
N SER A 365 17.12 31.42 0.41
CA SER A 365 17.78 32.61 -0.13
C SER A 365 16.77 33.74 -0.38
N GLN A 366 17.22 34.99 -0.33
CA GLN A 366 16.37 36.13 -0.62
C GLN A 366 15.83 36.04 -2.06
N GLY A 367 14.51 36.11 -2.23
CA GLY A 367 13.85 35.99 -3.53
C GLY A 367 13.65 34.57 -4.07
N ALA A 368 14.08 33.53 -3.34
CA ALA A 368 13.68 32.16 -3.68
C ALA A 368 12.27 31.87 -3.16
N PRO A 369 11.40 31.21 -3.95
CA PRO A 369 10.13 30.72 -3.44
C PRO A 369 10.36 29.68 -2.33
N GLU A 370 9.42 29.57 -1.40
CA GLU A 370 9.44 28.49 -0.41
C GLU A 370 9.48 27.15 -1.15
N ASN A 371 10.53 26.38 -0.90
CA ASN A 371 10.83 25.16 -1.63
C ASN A 371 11.27 24.06 -0.65
N GLU A 372 10.95 22.82 -0.99
CA GLU A 372 11.50 21.65 -0.30
C GLU A 372 11.59 20.50 -1.30
N SER A 373 12.49 19.56 -1.05
CA SER A 373 12.58 18.33 -1.82
C SER A 373 12.76 17.16 -0.89
N TRP A 374 12.02 16.09 -1.18
CA TRP A 374 11.97 14.88 -0.36
C TRP A 374 12.57 13.73 -1.14
N LEU A 375 13.50 13.03 -0.51
CA LEU A 375 14.10 11.83 -1.04
C LEU A 375 13.66 10.62 -0.21
N TYR A 376 13.20 9.58 -0.92
CA TYR A 376 12.99 8.26 -0.37
C TYR A 376 13.97 7.31 -1.05
N TYR A 377 14.81 6.63 -0.26
CA TYR A 377 15.75 5.65 -0.77
C TYR A 377 15.02 4.39 -1.28
N ARG A 378 15.74 3.63 -2.10
CA ARG A 378 15.27 2.34 -2.61
C ARG A 378 15.20 1.34 -1.45
N GLY A 379 14.03 0.77 -1.22
CA GLY A 379 13.84 -0.36 -0.30
C GLY A 379 13.96 -1.70 -1.03
N GLN A 380 13.67 -2.81 -0.32
CA GLN A 380 13.69 -4.15 -0.92
C GLN A 380 12.64 -4.32 -2.03
N SER A 381 11.46 -3.73 -1.85
CA SER A 381 10.32 -3.82 -2.77
C SER A 381 9.82 -2.45 -3.25
N THR A 382 10.51 -1.37 -2.88
CA THR A 382 10.09 0.00 -3.20
C THR A 382 11.20 0.75 -3.96
N PRO A 383 10.86 1.53 -5.00
CA PRO A 383 11.86 2.28 -5.75
C PRO A 383 12.39 3.48 -4.95
N LYS A 384 13.53 4.03 -5.40
CA LYS A 384 13.96 5.39 -5.02
C LYS A 384 12.90 6.36 -5.58
N LEU A 385 12.45 7.32 -4.78
CA LEU A 385 11.50 8.35 -5.19
C LEU A 385 12.03 9.72 -4.78
N MET A 386 11.89 10.71 -5.66
CA MET A 386 12.22 12.09 -5.36
C MET A 386 11.06 13.01 -5.72
N PHE A 387 10.71 13.91 -4.79
CA PHE A 387 9.65 14.89 -4.99
C PHE A 387 10.18 16.30 -4.75
N HIS A 388 9.78 17.24 -5.60
CA HIS A 388 10.07 18.66 -5.46
C HIS A 388 8.78 19.42 -5.18
N PHE A 389 8.80 20.30 -4.19
CA PHE A 389 7.64 21.07 -3.76
C PHE A 389 7.96 22.55 -3.71
N PHE A 390 6.99 23.37 -4.11
CA PHE A 390 7.06 24.82 -4.05
C PHE A 390 5.75 25.42 -3.55
N ILE A 391 5.83 26.59 -2.95
CA ILE A 391 4.71 27.53 -2.85
C ILE A 391 4.94 28.65 -3.87
N ASP A 392 3.99 28.81 -4.79
CA ASP A 392 3.99 29.91 -5.75
C ASP A 392 3.78 31.25 -5.02
N GLU A 393 4.49 32.30 -5.40
CA GLU A 393 4.45 33.60 -4.72
C GLU A 393 3.03 34.21 -4.66
N ALA A 394 2.18 33.90 -5.63
CA ALA A 394 0.79 34.38 -5.66
C ALA A 394 -0.19 33.44 -4.90
N ALA A 395 0.31 32.39 -4.26
CA ALA A 395 -0.48 31.44 -3.48
C ALA A 395 -0.60 31.82 -2.00
N GLY A 396 -1.64 31.28 -1.35
CA GLY A 396 -1.76 31.37 0.09
C GLY A 396 -0.67 30.56 0.81
N PRO A 397 -0.37 30.91 2.07
CA PRO A 397 0.55 30.14 2.89
C PRO A 397 0.05 28.69 2.97
N THR A 398 0.96 27.72 2.99
CA THR A 398 0.69 26.25 3.04
C THR A 398 0.19 25.58 1.76
N ASN A 399 -0.01 26.31 0.64
CA ASN A 399 -0.36 25.71 -0.66
C ASN A 399 0.86 25.05 -1.33
N TRP A 400 1.48 24.07 -0.67
CA TRP A 400 2.59 23.30 -1.23
C TRP A 400 2.14 22.47 -2.43
N ARG A 401 2.84 22.63 -3.56
CA ARG A 401 2.54 21.99 -4.83
C ARG A 401 3.73 21.24 -5.39
N LEU A 402 3.49 20.07 -5.99
CA LEU A 402 4.52 19.32 -6.72
C LEU A 402 5.02 20.11 -7.93
N SER A 403 6.33 20.07 -8.14
CA SER A 403 7.04 20.70 -9.26
C SER A 403 7.84 19.68 -10.06
N PRO A 404 7.85 19.76 -11.40
CA PRO A 404 8.63 18.85 -12.24
C PRO A 404 10.13 19.09 -12.13
N THR A 405 10.55 20.31 -11.79
CA THR A 405 11.96 20.68 -11.74
C THR A 405 12.23 21.65 -10.59
N ILE A 406 13.52 21.98 -10.42
CA ILE A 406 14.00 23.06 -9.56
C ILE A 406 14.81 24.04 -10.41
N PRO A 407 14.87 25.33 -10.05
CA PRO A 407 15.83 26.27 -10.65
C PRO A 407 17.29 25.82 -10.47
N ASP A 408 18.15 26.10 -11.45
CA ASP A 408 19.55 25.64 -11.44
C ASP A 408 20.32 26.07 -10.18
N TYR A 409 20.08 27.29 -9.70
CA TYR A 409 20.71 27.82 -8.49
C TYR A 409 20.31 27.07 -7.19
N MET A 410 19.28 26.22 -7.23
CA MET A 410 18.89 25.37 -6.09
C MET A 410 19.58 24.00 -6.10
N ALA A 411 20.30 23.65 -7.18
CA ALA A 411 20.92 22.33 -7.32
C ALA A 411 21.99 22.04 -6.24
N GLU A 412 22.69 23.07 -5.77
CA GLU A 412 23.73 22.93 -4.74
C GLU A 412 23.21 22.27 -3.46
N SER A 413 22.04 22.68 -2.97
CA SER A 413 21.41 22.10 -1.78
C SER A 413 20.94 20.65 -1.93
N ARG A 414 21.06 20.04 -3.12
CA ARG A 414 20.53 18.71 -3.46
C ARG A 414 21.61 17.78 -4.04
N LEU A 415 22.89 18.16 -3.95
CA LEU A 415 24.00 17.40 -4.54
C LEU A 415 24.04 15.93 -4.12
N ASP A 416 23.71 15.63 -2.86
CA ASP A 416 23.74 14.27 -2.31
C ASP A 416 22.56 13.40 -2.77
N PHE A 417 21.53 14.00 -3.37
CA PHE A 417 20.30 13.29 -3.73
C PHE A 417 20.47 12.50 -5.02
N ASP A 418 21.07 13.10 -6.04
CA ASP A 418 21.24 12.49 -7.36
C ASP A 418 22.32 13.19 -8.19
N PRO A 419 23.14 12.45 -8.98
CA PRO A 419 24.17 13.03 -9.83
C PRO A 419 23.69 14.09 -10.83
N ILE A 420 22.39 14.12 -11.16
CA ILE A 420 21.82 15.15 -12.03
C ILE A 420 22.04 16.57 -11.48
N PHE A 421 22.02 16.78 -10.16
CA PHE A 421 22.17 18.10 -9.56
C PHE A 421 23.60 18.64 -9.71
N TYR A 422 24.60 17.77 -9.60
CA TYR A 422 25.97 18.15 -9.89
C TYR A 422 26.15 18.55 -11.36
N ARG A 423 25.54 17.78 -12.29
CA ARG A 423 25.56 18.11 -13.73
C ARG A 423 24.90 19.46 -14.00
N MET A 424 23.78 19.78 -13.33
CA MET A 424 23.09 21.06 -13.47
C MET A 424 23.95 22.25 -13.03
N LEU A 425 24.78 22.12 -11.98
CA LEU A 425 25.63 23.21 -11.51
C LEU A 425 26.76 23.58 -12.47
N ILE A 426 27.28 22.61 -13.22
CA ILE A 426 28.44 22.82 -14.10
C ILE A 426 28.06 22.94 -15.59
N ALA A 427 26.80 22.67 -15.92
CA ALA A 427 26.31 22.68 -17.29
C ALA A 427 26.35 24.08 -17.90
N ASP A 428 26.61 24.13 -19.22
CA ASP A 428 26.32 25.34 -19.99
C ASP A 428 24.80 25.51 -20.18
N ARG A 429 24.38 26.62 -20.81
CA ARG A 429 22.96 26.93 -20.98
C ARG A 429 22.18 25.89 -21.82
N LEU A 430 22.81 25.29 -22.84
CA LEU A 430 22.14 24.30 -23.70
C LEU A 430 22.02 22.96 -22.98
N GLU A 431 23.09 22.52 -22.33
CA GLU A 431 23.09 21.32 -21.51
C GLU A 431 22.12 21.46 -20.33
N GLY A 432 22.10 22.62 -19.65
CA GLY A 432 21.19 22.93 -18.56
C GLY A 432 19.71 22.76 -18.95
N ASN A 433 19.31 23.25 -20.13
CA ASN A 433 17.95 23.03 -20.64
C ASN A 433 17.63 21.54 -20.87
N SER A 434 18.59 20.76 -21.38
CA SER A 434 18.44 19.32 -21.53
C SER A 434 18.31 18.61 -20.18
N LEU A 435 19.08 19.02 -19.17
CA LEU A 435 19.02 18.49 -17.82
C LEU A 435 17.72 18.82 -17.11
N GLN A 436 17.16 20.02 -17.33
CA GLN A 436 15.84 20.40 -16.84
C GLN A 436 14.73 19.49 -17.41
N LEU A 437 14.80 19.16 -18.70
CA LEU A 437 13.87 18.21 -19.32
C LEU A 437 14.07 16.78 -18.78
N GLU A 438 15.33 16.36 -18.57
CA GLU A 438 15.66 15.07 -17.97
C GLU A 438 15.10 14.96 -16.54
N LEU A 439 15.25 16.02 -15.74
CA LEU A 439 14.71 16.12 -14.39
C LEU A 439 13.17 16.09 -14.41
N ALA A 440 12.53 16.82 -15.32
CA ALA A 440 11.07 16.82 -15.46
C ALA A 440 10.52 15.42 -15.77
N ASP A 441 11.15 14.66 -16.66
CA ASP A 441 10.73 13.29 -16.99
C ASP A 441 10.96 12.31 -15.82
N ARG A 442 12.05 12.48 -15.07
CA ARG A 442 12.28 11.73 -13.82
C ARG A 442 11.22 12.04 -12.76
N SER A 443 10.97 13.32 -12.50
CA SER A 443 9.93 13.78 -11.56
C SER A 443 8.54 13.30 -11.95
N ARG A 444 8.20 13.30 -13.26
CA ARG A 444 6.94 12.76 -13.76
C ARG A 444 6.78 11.27 -13.39
N ARG A 445 7.82 10.45 -13.61
CA ARG A 445 7.81 9.04 -13.20
C ARG A 445 7.70 8.88 -11.69
N ASP A 446 8.44 9.66 -10.91
CA ASP A 446 8.44 9.58 -9.45
C ASP A 446 7.09 10.01 -8.86
N VAL A 447 6.44 11.03 -9.42
CA VAL A 447 5.08 11.45 -9.06
C VAL A 447 4.06 10.37 -9.44
N GLU A 448 4.14 9.82 -10.65
CA GLU A 448 3.24 8.78 -11.12
C GLU A 448 3.36 7.52 -10.27
N VAL A 449 4.56 7.00 -10.04
CA VAL A 449 4.79 5.80 -9.22
C VAL A 449 4.53 6.09 -7.75
N GLY A 450 5.00 7.23 -7.25
CA GLY A 450 4.89 7.61 -5.84
C GLY A 450 3.46 7.86 -5.39
N LEU A 451 2.63 8.50 -6.22
CA LEU A 451 1.22 8.71 -5.87
C LEU A 451 0.33 7.50 -6.20
N ASN A 452 0.90 6.44 -6.78
CA ASN A 452 0.21 5.18 -7.11
C ASN A 452 0.84 3.97 -6.39
N SER A 453 1.59 4.25 -5.32
CA SER A 453 2.15 3.26 -4.40
C SER A 453 2.16 3.83 -2.98
N ASP A 454 2.44 2.97 -2.00
CA ASP A 454 2.69 3.37 -0.63
C ASP A 454 3.70 2.41 0.00
N ARG A 455 4.34 2.85 1.09
CA ARG A 455 5.28 2.03 1.85
C ARG A 455 4.99 2.12 3.33
N HIS A 456 5.23 1.03 4.05
CA HIS A 456 5.21 1.04 5.51
C HIS A 456 6.52 1.60 6.06
N SER A 457 6.45 2.43 7.10
CA SER A 457 7.61 2.74 7.93
C SER A 457 7.32 2.44 9.41
N TRP A 458 8.33 1.88 10.06
CA TRP A 458 8.28 1.56 11.48
C TRP A 458 8.50 2.83 12.30
N THR A 459 7.96 2.85 13.52
CA THR A 459 8.33 3.90 14.50
C THR A 459 9.71 3.63 15.07
N ASP A 460 10.42 4.67 15.52
CA ASP A 460 11.79 4.59 16.09
C ASP A 460 11.94 3.67 17.31
N ARG A 461 10.82 3.10 17.81
CA ARG A 461 10.78 2.23 18.99
C ARG A 461 11.03 0.75 18.68
N ILE A 462 11.04 0.33 17.42
CA ILE A 462 11.19 -1.09 17.05
C ILE A 462 12.66 -1.46 16.89
N ILE A 463 13.03 -2.56 17.54
CA ILE A 463 14.36 -3.16 17.45
C ILE A 463 14.26 -4.35 16.49
N PRO A 464 14.91 -4.30 15.31
CA PRO A 464 14.80 -5.37 14.32
C PRO A 464 15.52 -6.63 14.79
N ILE A 465 14.91 -7.79 14.59
CA ILE A 465 15.55 -9.10 14.74
C ILE A 465 15.85 -9.64 13.35
N GLY A 466 17.13 -9.79 13.02
CA GLY A 466 17.57 -10.53 11.84
C GLY A 466 17.56 -12.02 12.13
N PHE A 467 17.06 -12.84 11.19
CA PHE A 467 17.15 -14.30 11.34
C PHE A 467 17.21 -15.00 9.99
N PRO A 468 18.00 -16.09 9.88
CA PRO A 468 18.09 -16.89 8.68
C PRO A 468 16.83 -17.74 8.46
N PHE A 469 16.41 -17.88 7.20
CA PHE A 469 15.44 -18.89 6.80
C PHE A 469 15.64 -19.31 5.34
N TYR A 470 15.13 -20.48 4.97
CA TYR A 470 14.88 -20.85 3.57
C TYR A 470 13.72 -21.85 3.47
N ILE A 471 13.17 -22.02 2.27
CA ILE A 471 12.10 -22.96 1.98
C ILE A 471 12.62 -24.10 1.10
N SER A 472 12.23 -25.34 1.43
CA SER A 472 12.20 -26.47 0.51
C SER A 472 10.76 -26.92 0.26
N THR A 473 10.57 -27.68 -0.83
CA THR A 473 9.26 -28.15 -1.27
C THR A 473 9.34 -29.60 -1.72
N PHE A 474 8.32 -30.38 -1.33
CA PHE A 474 8.21 -31.82 -1.56
C PHE A 474 6.81 -32.17 -2.06
N HIS A 475 6.63 -33.38 -2.60
CA HIS A 475 5.31 -33.88 -2.97
C HIS A 475 4.44 -34.05 -1.71
N GLY A 476 3.29 -33.39 -1.69
CA GLY A 476 2.31 -33.49 -0.61
C GLY A 476 1.21 -34.51 -0.92
N GLU A 477 0.25 -34.63 0.00
CA GLU A 477 -0.90 -35.51 -0.21
C GLU A 477 -1.93 -34.91 -1.17
N ASN A 478 -2.76 -35.74 -1.80
CA ASN A 478 -3.87 -35.31 -2.66
C ASN A 478 -3.47 -34.33 -3.80
N GLY A 479 -2.25 -34.48 -4.33
CA GLY A 479 -1.72 -33.62 -5.40
C GLY A 479 -1.30 -32.22 -4.94
N ALA A 480 -1.28 -31.98 -3.62
CA ALA A 480 -0.71 -30.77 -3.03
C ALA A 480 0.82 -30.79 -3.10
N THR A 481 1.41 -29.66 -2.75
CA THR A 481 2.85 -29.53 -2.55
C THR A 481 3.10 -29.19 -1.10
N ARG A 482 3.95 -29.98 -0.46
CA ARG A 482 4.41 -29.76 0.89
C ARG A 482 5.47 -28.69 0.90
N TYR A 483 5.26 -27.67 1.73
CA TYR A 483 6.21 -26.61 2.01
C TYR A 483 6.83 -26.85 3.36
N GLU A 484 8.13 -26.63 3.41
CA GLU A 484 8.87 -26.62 4.65
C GLU A 484 9.72 -25.37 4.71
N LEU A 485 9.37 -24.46 5.61
CA LEU A 485 10.16 -23.28 5.93
C LEU A 485 11.03 -23.61 7.13
N TYR A 486 12.35 -23.60 6.94
CA TYR A 486 13.33 -23.77 8.01
C TYR A 486 13.86 -22.41 8.41
N PHE A 487 13.90 -22.13 9.71
CA PHE A 487 14.44 -20.88 10.24
C PHE A 487 15.28 -21.15 11.49
N GLY A 488 16.14 -20.20 11.82
CA GLY A 488 16.96 -20.30 13.02
C GLY A 488 16.99 -19.00 13.81
N LEU A 489 17.06 -19.10 15.14
CA LEU A 489 17.18 -17.96 16.04
C LEU A 489 18.49 -18.05 16.82
N SER A 490 19.17 -16.92 16.95
CA SER A 490 20.34 -16.76 17.79
C SER A 490 20.03 -15.79 18.92
N HIS A 491 20.43 -16.11 20.14
CA HIS A 491 20.32 -15.15 21.24
C HIS A 491 21.17 -13.89 20.98
N LEU A 492 22.19 -13.97 20.12
CA LEU A 492 23.03 -12.82 19.74
C LEU A 492 22.31 -11.86 18.79
N ASP A 493 21.34 -12.34 18.00
CA ASP A 493 20.53 -11.50 17.11
C ASP A 493 19.38 -10.82 17.87
N ILE A 494 18.87 -11.46 18.93
CA ILE A 494 17.77 -10.95 19.76
C ILE A 494 18.29 -10.08 20.91
N TRP A 495 19.33 -10.55 21.61
CA TRP A 495 19.99 -9.87 22.73
C TRP A 495 21.51 -9.81 22.50
N PRO A 496 22.00 -8.88 21.64
CA PRO A 496 23.42 -8.79 21.29
C PRO A 496 24.36 -8.53 22.48
N LYS A 497 23.82 -7.93 23.55
CA LYS A 497 24.53 -7.68 24.80
C LYS A 497 23.89 -8.50 25.92
N MET A 498 24.71 -9.27 26.63
CA MET A 498 24.27 -10.13 27.73
C MET A 498 23.61 -9.37 28.88
N GLU A 499 23.91 -8.08 29.07
CA GLU A 499 23.23 -7.22 30.06
C GLU A 499 21.72 -7.07 29.78
N ASN A 500 21.31 -7.23 28.53
CA ASN A 500 19.91 -7.14 28.09
C ASN A 500 19.25 -8.51 27.95
N TYR A 501 19.98 -9.60 28.17
CA TYR A 501 19.44 -10.95 28.06
C TYR A 501 18.43 -11.21 29.17
N ALA A 502 17.24 -11.66 28.77
CA ALA A 502 16.13 -11.91 29.67
C ALA A 502 15.69 -13.38 29.56
N PRO A 503 16.17 -14.28 30.44
CA PRO A 503 15.97 -15.73 30.32
C PRO A 503 14.51 -16.17 30.47
N ASP A 504 13.72 -15.41 31.23
CA ASP A 504 12.31 -15.62 31.47
C ASP A 504 11.42 -15.28 30.26
N LYS A 505 11.99 -14.62 29.24
CA LYS A 505 11.24 -14.20 28.08
C LYS A 505 10.90 -15.34 27.14
N LYS A 506 9.71 -15.19 26.57
CA LYS A 506 9.17 -16.04 25.53
C LYS A 506 9.35 -15.37 24.17
N VAL A 507 9.87 -16.13 23.22
CA VAL A 507 10.01 -15.72 21.83
C VAL A 507 9.00 -16.51 21.01
N THR A 508 8.14 -15.82 20.28
CA THR A 508 7.10 -16.43 19.46
C THR A 508 7.43 -16.23 17.98
N ALA A 509 7.42 -17.32 17.23
CA ALA A 509 7.48 -17.30 15.78
C ALA A 509 6.08 -17.53 15.22
N TYR A 510 5.59 -16.58 14.43
CA TYR A 510 4.33 -16.66 13.71
C TYR A 510 4.61 -16.95 12.24
N PHE A 511 3.78 -17.79 11.63
CA PHE A 511 3.88 -18.10 10.22
C PHE A 511 2.50 -18.12 9.57
N SER A 512 2.37 -17.47 8.42
CA SER A 512 1.16 -17.55 7.61
C SER A 512 1.48 -17.60 6.12
N ALA A 513 0.70 -18.39 5.41
CA ALA A 513 0.67 -18.47 3.96
C ALA A 513 -0.75 -18.17 3.46
N VAL A 514 -0.85 -17.28 2.48
CA VAL A 514 -2.11 -16.94 1.81
C VAL A 514 -1.99 -17.14 0.29
N ASP A 515 -3.11 -17.45 -0.36
CA ASP A 515 -3.17 -17.60 -1.82
C ASP A 515 -3.18 -16.23 -2.54
N GLU A 516 -3.23 -16.24 -3.87
CA GLU A 516 -3.34 -15.01 -4.69
C GLU A 516 -4.63 -14.21 -4.43
N SER A 517 -5.67 -14.89 -3.94
CA SER A 517 -6.93 -14.28 -3.53
C SER A 517 -6.88 -13.69 -2.12
N TRP A 518 -5.76 -13.86 -1.40
CA TRP A 518 -5.56 -13.50 0.01
C TRP A 518 -6.37 -14.35 1.01
N ASN A 519 -6.82 -15.54 0.59
CA ASN A 519 -7.37 -16.52 1.52
C ASN A 519 -6.25 -17.17 2.32
N THR A 520 -6.47 -17.41 3.61
CA THR A 520 -5.51 -18.13 4.45
C THR A 520 -5.44 -19.59 4.03
N VAL A 521 -4.25 -20.02 3.60
CA VAL A 521 -3.94 -21.41 3.26
C VAL A 521 -3.39 -22.13 4.49
N TYR A 522 -2.55 -21.44 5.25
CA TYR A 522 -1.99 -21.95 6.49
C TYR A 522 -1.66 -20.81 7.44
N HIS A 523 -1.83 -21.07 8.74
CA HIS A 523 -1.47 -20.16 9.81
C HIS A 523 -1.12 -20.97 11.04
N ASP A 524 0.03 -20.69 11.62
CA ASP A 524 0.50 -21.35 12.84
C ASP A 524 1.45 -20.44 13.62
N GLN A 525 1.65 -20.76 14.89
CA GLN A 525 2.62 -20.10 15.74
C GLN A 525 3.32 -21.13 16.61
N LEU A 526 4.57 -20.83 16.97
CA LEU A 526 5.31 -21.60 17.95
C LEU A 526 6.01 -20.70 18.93
N ASP A 527 6.30 -21.27 20.08
CA ASP A 527 6.87 -20.58 21.22
C ASP A 527 8.14 -21.27 21.70
N VAL A 528 9.15 -20.48 22.04
CA VAL A 528 10.41 -20.98 22.60
C VAL A 528 10.90 -20.04 23.70
N SER A 529 11.51 -20.59 24.75
CA SER A 529 12.12 -19.78 25.82
C SER A 529 13.45 -19.18 25.37
N ALA A 530 13.77 -18.00 25.89
CA ALA A 530 15.06 -17.35 25.69
C ALA A 530 16.24 -18.24 26.15
N GLU A 531 16.06 -19.02 27.22
CA GLU A 531 17.03 -20.02 27.69
C GLU A 531 17.30 -21.11 26.65
N LYS A 532 16.24 -21.66 26.04
CA LYS A 532 16.41 -22.71 25.02
C LYS A 532 17.09 -22.17 23.78
N ILE A 533 16.73 -20.96 23.33
CA ILE A 533 17.42 -20.30 22.22
C ILE A 533 18.90 -20.13 22.55
N LYS A 534 19.22 -19.60 23.74
CA LYS A 534 20.60 -19.38 24.16
C LYS A 534 21.39 -20.68 24.21
N PHE A 535 20.86 -21.71 24.87
CA PHE A 535 21.52 -23.01 24.98
C PHE A 535 21.87 -23.60 23.60
N ASP A 536 20.92 -23.60 22.67
CA ASP A 536 21.18 -24.13 21.32
C ASP A 536 22.07 -23.21 20.48
N THR A 537 22.03 -21.89 20.72
CA THR A 537 22.97 -20.95 20.10
C THR A 537 24.40 -21.24 20.55
N ASP A 538 24.62 -21.47 21.85
CA ASP A 538 25.96 -21.74 22.40
C ASP A 538 26.50 -23.09 21.94
N MET A 539 25.63 -24.09 21.84
CA MET A 539 26.00 -25.46 21.45
C MET A 539 26.16 -25.65 19.94
N PHE A 540 25.28 -25.04 19.14
CA PHE A 540 25.15 -25.33 17.71
C PHE A 540 25.18 -24.09 16.81
N GLY A 541 25.39 -22.91 17.40
CA GLY A 541 25.35 -21.61 16.72
C GLY A 541 23.96 -21.02 16.55
N LEU A 542 22.90 -21.85 16.54
CA LEU A 542 21.52 -21.46 16.29
C LEU A 542 20.57 -22.45 16.97
N TRP A 543 19.48 -21.94 17.52
CA TRP A 543 18.25 -22.71 17.70
C TRP A 543 17.54 -22.83 16.34
N VAL A 544 17.07 -24.01 15.97
CA VAL A 544 16.52 -24.27 14.62
C VAL A 544 15.13 -24.90 14.73
N ASP A 545 14.21 -24.43 13.89
CA ASP A 545 12.83 -24.91 13.83
C ASP A 545 12.27 -24.82 12.39
N GLN A 546 11.08 -25.39 12.17
CA GLN A 546 10.39 -25.41 10.90
C GLN A 546 8.87 -25.24 11.01
N PHE A 547 8.28 -24.63 9.98
CA PHE A 547 6.84 -24.70 9.69
C PHE A 547 6.62 -25.58 8.48
N GLN A 548 5.61 -26.45 8.54
CA GLN A 548 5.25 -27.36 7.47
C GLN A 548 3.76 -27.25 7.14
N PHE A 549 3.45 -27.11 5.85
CA PHE A 549 2.07 -27.07 5.37
C PHE A 549 1.94 -27.58 3.94
N ASP A 550 0.77 -28.10 3.58
CA ASP A 550 0.45 -28.51 2.21
C ASP A 550 -0.40 -27.43 1.53
N ALA A 551 -0.02 -27.05 0.32
CA ALA A 551 -0.73 -26.04 -0.47
C ALA A 551 -0.90 -26.47 -1.92
N ARG A 552 -1.94 -25.95 -2.57
CA ARG A 552 -2.15 -26.18 -4.01
C ARG A 552 -1.09 -25.44 -4.83
N PRO A 553 -0.71 -25.94 -6.01
CA PRO A 553 0.14 -25.19 -6.95
C PRO A 553 -0.45 -23.83 -7.31
N GLY A 554 0.39 -22.78 -7.39
CA GLY A 554 -0.04 -21.40 -7.64
C GLY A 554 0.80 -20.34 -6.93
N LEU A 555 0.48 -19.07 -7.12
CA LEU A 555 1.16 -17.96 -6.42
C LEU A 555 0.68 -17.88 -4.96
N HIS A 556 1.63 -17.82 -4.03
CA HIS A 556 1.35 -17.68 -2.60
C HIS A 556 2.19 -16.56 -1.99
N PHE A 557 1.62 -15.89 -1.00
CA PHE A 557 2.32 -14.91 -0.17
C PHE A 557 2.58 -15.51 1.20
N ILE A 558 3.81 -15.37 1.68
CA ILE A 558 4.28 -15.96 2.93
C ILE A 558 4.78 -14.86 3.85
N ASN A 559 4.46 -14.97 5.13
CA ASN A 559 5.00 -14.14 6.19
C ASN A 559 5.46 -14.98 7.37
N ILE A 560 6.70 -14.74 7.81
CA ILE A 560 7.24 -15.24 9.06
C ILE A 560 7.59 -14.03 9.93
N VAL A 561 7.19 -14.07 11.20
CA VAL A 561 7.38 -12.98 12.16
C VAL A 561 7.89 -13.54 13.47
N ILE A 562 8.91 -12.91 14.04
CA ILE A 562 9.47 -13.23 15.35
C ILE A 562 9.17 -12.07 16.29
N ARG A 563 8.58 -12.35 17.46
CA ARG A 563 8.34 -11.36 18.51
C ARG A 563 8.87 -11.84 19.84
N VAL A 564 9.30 -10.90 20.68
CA VAL A 564 9.68 -11.14 22.06
C VAL A 564 8.59 -10.56 22.98
N ALA A 565 8.12 -11.36 23.94
CA ALA A 565 7.04 -10.95 24.84
C ALA A 565 7.39 -9.68 25.64
N ASP A 566 6.46 -8.71 25.63
CA ASP A 566 6.56 -7.39 26.27
C ASP A 566 7.78 -6.55 25.84
N GLU A 567 8.32 -6.80 24.65
CA GLU A 567 9.42 -6.02 24.10
C GLU A 567 9.09 -5.54 22.68
N ASN A 568 9.64 -4.38 22.30
CA ASN A 568 9.49 -3.85 20.93
C ASN A 568 10.48 -4.52 19.94
N LYS A 569 10.87 -5.77 20.18
CA LYS A 569 11.76 -6.53 19.28
C LYS A 569 10.92 -7.31 18.29
N VAL A 570 11.10 -7.03 17.00
CA VAL A 570 10.35 -7.69 15.91
C VAL A 570 11.30 -8.03 14.77
N GLY A 571 11.26 -9.28 14.32
CA GLY A 571 11.84 -9.71 13.05
C GLY A 571 10.72 -10.13 12.12
N GLY A 572 10.84 -9.88 10.82
CA GLY A 572 9.83 -10.40 9.90
C GLY A 572 10.22 -10.32 8.45
N TYR A 573 9.76 -11.30 7.68
CA TYR A 573 9.92 -11.35 6.23
C TYR A 573 8.57 -11.57 5.58
N LYS A 574 8.29 -10.80 4.53
CA LYS A 574 7.12 -10.94 3.67
C LYS A 574 7.60 -11.09 2.23
N TYR A 575 7.23 -12.19 1.58
CA TYR A 575 7.60 -12.44 0.19
C TYR A 575 6.55 -13.30 -0.51
N HIS A 576 6.64 -13.38 -1.82
CA HIS A 576 5.80 -14.25 -2.63
C HIS A 576 6.65 -15.35 -3.28
N THR A 577 6.05 -16.50 -3.50
CA THR A 577 6.66 -17.60 -4.24
C THR A 577 5.60 -18.32 -5.05
N THR A 578 5.99 -18.82 -6.23
CA THR A 578 5.14 -19.72 -7.01
C THR A 578 5.35 -21.15 -6.54
N ILE A 579 4.25 -21.83 -6.28
CA ILE A 579 4.20 -23.25 -5.92
C ILE A 579 4.09 -24.09 -7.18
N GLY A 580 5.11 -24.91 -7.43
CA GLY A 580 5.10 -25.92 -8.49
C GLY A 580 4.31 -27.16 -8.08
N SER A 581 3.89 -27.98 -9.05
CA SER A 581 3.24 -29.26 -8.78
C SER A 581 4.22 -30.42 -8.95
N TYR A 582 4.12 -31.42 -8.07
CA TYR A 582 4.83 -32.70 -8.16
C TYR A 582 3.94 -33.87 -8.64
N GLY A 583 2.71 -33.57 -9.08
CA GLY A 583 1.73 -34.59 -9.49
C GLY A 583 1.76 -34.91 -10.99
N ARG A 584 2.81 -34.57 -11.73
CA ARG A 584 2.92 -34.92 -13.16
C ARG A 584 3.37 -36.37 -13.31
N GLU A 585 3.09 -37.01 -14.45
CA GLU A 585 3.52 -38.41 -14.67
C GLU A 585 5.00 -38.57 -15.06
N LEU A 586 5.67 -37.47 -15.43
CA LEU A 586 7.08 -37.43 -15.78
C LEU A 586 7.97 -37.39 -14.53
N LEU A 587 9.23 -37.78 -14.67
CA LEU A 587 10.27 -37.66 -13.65
C LEU A 587 10.29 -36.24 -13.06
N GLN A 588 10.24 -36.15 -11.73
CA GLN A 588 10.35 -34.88 -11.01
C GLN A 588 11.28 -35.01 -9.80
N MET A 589 11.83 -33.89 -9.35
CA MET A 589 12.66 -33.81 -8.15
C MET A 589 12.15 -32.73 -7.19
N SER A 590 12.21 -33.01 -5.89
CA SER A 590 11.95 -32.02 -4.85
C SER A 590 12.94 -30.84 -4.92
N LYS A 591 12.64 -29.77 -4.19
CA LYS A 591 13.70 -28.80 -3.87
C LYS A 591 14.73 -29.44 -2.91
N LEU A 592 15.95 -28.93 -2.96
CA LEU A 592 17.04 -29.40 -2.11
C LEU A 592 16.90 -28.83 -0.70
N GLU A 593 16.98 -29.71 0.30
CA GLU A 593 17.10 -29.34 1.69
C GLU A 593 18.56 -29.46 2.13
N LEU A 594 19.15 -28.36 2.59
CA LEU A 594 20.52 -28.35 3.11
C LEU A 594 20.49 -28.58 4.61
N ALA A 595 21.18 -29.61 5.07
CA ALA A 595 21.15 -30.05 6.45
C ALA A 595 22.55 -30.01 7.08
N ARG A 596 22.59 -29.81 8.40
CA ARG A 596 23.82 -29.98 9.20
C ARG A 596 24.02 -31.44 9.62
N GLU A 597 22.94 -32.22 9.64
CA GLU A 597 22.94 -33.62 10.05
C GLU A 597 21.80 -34.37 9.34
N ILE A 598 22.10 -35.58 8.86
CA ILE A 598 21.11 -36.55 8.38
C ILE A 598 21.45 -37.90 9.00
N LEU A 599 20.52 -38.47 9.77
CA LEU A 599 20.69 -39.76 10.46
C LEU A 599 19.43 -40.61 10.31
N ALA A 600 19.59 -41.92 10.17
CA ALA A 600 18.45 -42.84 10.25
C ALA A 600 17.86 -42.85 11.66
N THR A 601 16.53 -42.90 11.77
CA THR A 601 15.83 -42.94 13.06
C THR A 601 14.45 -43.55 12.93
N ASP A 602 13.98 -44.14 14.04
CA ASP A 602 12.59 -44.57 14.22
C ASP A 602 11.78 -43.56 15.04
N GLU A 603 12.40 -42.46 15.49
CA GLU A 603 11.71 -41.39 16.20
C GLU A 603 10.70 -40.68 15.29
N THR A 604 9.65 -40.12 15.89
CA THR A 604 8.69 -39.29 15.19
C THR A 604 8.73 -37.87 15.75
N ASN A 605 9.20 -36.94 14.92
CA ASN A 605 9.12 -35.51 15.19
C ASN A 605 9.13 -34.74 13.86
N LYS A 606 8.94 -33.42 13.90
CA LYS A 606 8.86 -32.57 12.70
C LYS A 606 10.09 -32.63 11.79
N PHE A 607 11.26 -32.95 12.31
CA PHE A 607 12.50 -33.09 11.53
C PHE A 607 12.71 -34.51 10.98
N VAL A 608 11.77 -35.43 11.24
CA VAL A 608 11.87 -36.80 10.72
C VAL A 608 10.97 -36.95 9.51
N LYS A 609 11.54 -37.39 8.41
CA LYS A 609 10.84 -37.72 7.16
C LYS A 609 11.44 -38.97 6.55
N ASN A 610 10.59 -39.86 6.07
CA ASN A 610 11.02 -41.09 5.39
C ASN A 610 12.07 -41.91 6.16
N GLY A 611 11.95 -42.01 7.49
CA GLY A 611 12.88 -42.73 8.38
C GLY A 611 14.23 -42.03 8.62
N LEU A 612 14.36 -40.77 8.19
CA LEU A 612 15.57 -39.96 8.36
C LEU A 612 15.26 -38.74 9.21
N ARG A 613 16.06 -38.51 10.25
CA ARG A 613 16.15 -37.24 10.96
C ARG A 613 17.02 -36.30 10.15
N VAL A 614 16.42 -35.25 9.60
CA VAL A 614 17.09 -34.25 8.77
C VAL A 614 17.07 -32.93 9.54
N ILE A 615 18.21 -32.50 10.07
CA ILE A 615 18.32 -31.24 10.80
C ILE A 615 18.78 -30.15 9.84
N PRO A 616 17.92 -29.18 9.47
CA PRO A 616 18.23 -28.21 8.44
C PRO A 616 19.32 -27.22 8.89
N GLN A 617 19.94 -26.55 7.92
CA GLN A 617 20.90 -25.46 8.16
C GLN A 617 20.36 -24.13 7.57
N PRO A 618 19.51 -23.39 8.30
CA PRO A 618 18.83 -22.19 7.79
C PRO A 618 19.77 -21.10 7.26
N VAL A 619 20.94 -20.93 7.89
CA VAL A 619 21.93 -19.91 7.47
C VAL A 619 22.57 -20.28 6.12
N ARG A 620 22.46 -21.55 5.71
CA ARG A 620 23.12 -22.11 4.51
C ARG A 620 24.60 -21.79 4.48
N THR A 621 25.21 -21.70 5.66
CA THR A 621 26.65 -21.50 5.86
C THR A 621 27.19 -22.76 6.51
N PHE A 622 28.27 -23.28 5.92
CA PHE A 622 28.89 -24.50 6.37
C PHE A 622 30.37 -24.26 6.62
N SER A 623 30.87 -24.79 7.72
CA SER A 623 32.30 -24.88 7.98
C SER A 623 32.92 -25.84 6.97
N LYS A 624 34.06 -25.47 6.39
CA LYS A 624 34.79 -26.37 5.48
C LYS A 624 35.23 -27.69 6.13
N LYS A 625 35.22 -27.78 7.46
CA LYS A 625 35.61 -28.99 8.19
C LYS A 625 34.48 -30.01 8.29
N ASP A 626 33.24 -29.56 8.08
CA ASP A 626 32.05 -30.37 8.29
C ASP A 626 31.41 -30.71 6.93
N PRO A 627 30.87 -31.92 6.75
CA PRO A 627 30.16 -32.28 5.54
C PRO A 627 28.93 -31.39 5.31
N VAL A 628 28.66 -31.03 4.06
CA VAL A 628 27.38 -30.42 3.67
C VAL A 628 26.41 -31.55 3.36
N TYR A 629 25.41 -31.75 4.21
CA TYR A 629 24.36 -32.73 3.97
C TYR A 629 23.26 -32.14 3.09
N VAL A 630 22.75 -32.94 2.17
CA VAL A 630 21.71 -32.55 1.22
C VAL A 630 20.67 -33.64 1.18
N TYR A 631 19.41 -33.30 1.42
CA TYR A 631 18.26 -34.19 1.30
C TYR A 631 17.41 -33.80 0.09
N PHE A 632 16.91 -34.79 -0.65
CA PHE A 632 15.96 -34.59 -1.74
C PHE A 632 15.20 -35.88 -2.07
N GLU A 633 14.07 -35.73 -2.75
CA GLU A 633 13.23 -36.83 -3.20
C GLU A 633 13.10 -36.81 -4.72
N VAL A 634 13.08 -37.98 -5.33
CA VAL A 634 12.88 -38.19 -6.76
C VAL A 634 11.53 -38.88 -6.95
N TYR A 635 10.66 -38.28 -7.76
CA TYR A 635 9.29 -38.74 -8.00
C TYR A 635 9.10 -39.26 -9.42
N ASN A 636 8.08 -40.10 -9.57
CA ASN A 636 7.58 -40.56 -10.85
C ASN A 636 8.65 -41.25 -11.71
N LEU A 637 9.58 -41.98 -11.07
CA LEU A 637 10.53 -42.83 -11.77
C LEU A 637 9.75 -43.76 -12.73
N PRO A 638 10.14 -43.80 -14.01
CA PRO A 638 9.37 -44.50 -15.04
C PRO A 638 9.54 -46.01 -14.89
N VAL A 639 8.45 -46.76 -14.91
CA VAL A 639 8.51 -48.22 -14.77
C VAL A 639 8.91 -48.86 -16.10
N VAL A 640 10.06 -49.53 -16.15
CA VAL A 640 10.54 -50.26 -17.33
C VAL A 640 10.45 -51.77 -17.06
N ASN A 641 9.60 -52.48 -17.82
CA ASN A 641 9.45 -53.94 -17.77
C ASN A 641 9.19 -54.55 -16.37
N GLY A 642 8.60 -53.79 -15.44
CA GLY A 642 8.21 -54.27 -14.11
C GLY A 642 9.36 -54.48 -13.12
N ASN A 643 10.59 -54.02 -13.44
CA ASN A 643 11.78 -54.23 -12.62
C ASN A 643 12.41 -52.92 -12.11
N ARG A 644 13.35 -53.11 -11.17
CA ARG A 644 14.29 -52.13 -10.58
C ARG A 644 14.71 -51.03 -11.57
N LEU A 645 14.65 -49.78 -11.11
CA LEU A 645 14.86 -48.60 -11.95
C LEU A 645 16.22 -47.98 -11.68
N ASP A 646 17.10 -48.07 -12.66
CA ASP A 646 18.44 -47.49 -12.63
C ASP A 646 18.34 -46.01 -12.97
N PHE A 647 19.00 -45.16 -12.20
CA PHE A 647 19.07 -43.73 -12.50
C PHE A 647 20.37 -43.14 -11.98
N ASN A 648 20.75 -42.01 -12.58
CA ASN A 648 21.98 -41.30 -12.25
C ASN A 648 21.64 -40.04 -11.47
N VAL A 649 22.31 -39.85 -10.34
CA VAL A 649 22.33 -38.59 -9.60
C VAL A 649 23.66 -37.91 -9.87
N THR A 650 23.63 -36.77 -10.54
CA THR A 650 24.80 -35.94 -10.79
C THR A 650 24.71 -34.68 -9.95
N TYR A 651 25.69 -34.43 -9.07
CA TYR A 651 25.79 -33.17 -8.35
C TYR A 651 26.95 -32.34 -8.86
N LYS A 652 26.67 -31.05 -9.09
CA LYS A 652 27.62 -30.03 -9.55
C LYS A 652 27.74 -28.94 -8.51
N ILE A 653 28.97 -28.62 -8.14
CA ILE A 653 29.30 -27.57 -7.18
C ILE A 653 30.10 -26.51 -7.91
N LYS A 654 29.50 -25.33 -8.06
CA LYS A 654 30.07 -24.20 -8.78
C LYS A 654 30.36 -23.05 -7.85
N GLN A 655 31.60 -22.59 -7.81
CA GLN A 655 31.96 -21.38 -7.09
C GLN A 655 31.42 -20.15 -7.83
N LEU A 656 30.62 -19.35 -7.12
CA LEU A 656 30.05 -18.11 -7.65
C LEU A 656 30.94 -16.90 -7.35
N ARG A 657 31.56 -16.88 -6.17
CA ARG A 657 32.41 -15.76 -5.71
C ARG A 657 33.41 -16.25 -4.67
N LYS A 658 34.68 -15.83 -4.80
CA LYS A 658 35.72 -15.98 -3.76
C LYS A 658 35.60 -14.85 -2.74
N GLU A 659 35.72 -15.16 -1.45
CA GLU A 659 35.85 -14.11 -0.44
C GLU A 659 37.29 -13.55 -0.46
N LYS A 660 37.42 -12.23 -0.63
CA LYS A 660 38.72 -11.54 -0.68
C LYS A 660 39.09 -11.04 0.71
N THR A 661 40.01 -11.71 1.39
CA THR A 661 40.41 -11.43 2.78
C THR A 661 41.48 -10.34 2.95
N SER A 662 42.05 -9.76 1.88
CA SER A 662 43.10 -8.73 1.98
C SER A 662 42.83 -7.49 1.13
N ILE A 663 43.14 -6.30 1.68
CA ILE A 663 43.11 -5.00 1.01
C ILE A 663 44.01 -5.01 -0.24
N LEU A 664 45.13 -5.74 -0.21
CA LEU A 664 46.05 -5.89 -1.35
C LEU A 664 45.40 -6.66 -2.53
N ALA A 665 44.57 -7.67 -2.23
CA ALA A 665 43.86 -8.48 -3.23
C ALA A 665 42.63 -7.77 -3.86
N LYS A 666 42.21 -6.63 -3.28
CA LYS A 666 41.23 -5.73 -3.89
C LYS A 666 41.86 -4.86 -4.98
N ILE A 667 43.17 -4.57 -4.89
CA ILE A 667 43.89 -3.66 -5.79
C ILE A 667 44.52 -4.38 -7.00
N THR A 668 44.90 -5.66 -6.89
CA THR A 668 45.59 -6.42 -7.95
C THR A 668 44.68 -7.23 -8.90
N GLY A 669 43.40 -6.82 -9.04
CA GLY A 669 42.30 -7.62 -9.60
C GLY A 669 42.35 -8.08 -11.07
N ILE A 670 43.50 -8.09 -11.74
CA ILE A 670 43.64 -8.41 -13.17
C ILE A 670 44.19 -9.84 -13.42
N PHE A 671 44.68 -10.53 -12.39
CA PHE A 671 45.17 -11.92 -12.51
C PHE A 671 44.50 -12.85 -11.49
N GLY A 672 43.23 -13.20 -11.73
CA GLY A 672 42.46 -14.11 -10.87
C GLY A 672 42.24 -15.47 -11.55
N GLY A 673 42.88 -16.53 -11.05
CA GLY A 673 42.67 -17.91 -11.50
C GLY A 673 41.20 -18.34 -11.41
N GLY A 674 40.79 -19.19 -12.37
CA GLY A 674 39.41 -19.60 -12.64
C GLY A 674 38.58 -20.01 -11.41
N MET A 675 37.26 -19.86 -11.52
CA MET A 675 36.30 -20.34 -10.52
C MET A 675 36.32 -21.88 -10.48
N SER A 676 36.32 -22.48 -9.28
CA SER A 676 36.28 -23.94 -9.19
C SER A 676 34.89 -24.46 -9.55
N GLU A 677 34.87 -25.55 -10.31
CA GLU A 677 33.67 -26.33 -10.63
C GLU A 677 34.03 -27.81 -10.45
N THR A 678 33.17 -28.56 -9.78
CA THR A 678 33.35 -30.00 -9.57
C THR A 678 32.01 -30.70 -9.81
N SER A 679 32.04 -31.81 -10.54
CA SER A 679 30.86 -32.61 -10.85
C SER A 679 31.17 -34.06 -10.54
N ASN A 680 30.23 -34.76 -9.90
CA ASN A 680 30.30 -36.21 -9.71
C ASN A 680 28.94 -36.81 -10.05
N THR A 681 28.96 -38.00 -10.63
CA THR A 681 27.78 -38.79 -10.96
C THR A 681 27.82 -40.08 -10.16
N ILE A 682 26.69 -40.44 -9.56
CA ILE A 682 26.53 -41.70 -8.85
C ILE A 682 25.32 -42.43 -9.40
N GLU A 683 25.51 -43.71 -9.69
CA GLU A 683 24.42 -44.61 -10.06
C GLU A 683 23.59 -44.95 -8.81
N ARG A 684 22.28 -45.02 -9.00
CA ARG A 684 21.27 -45.30 -7.99
C ARG A 684 20.27 -46.30 -8.54
N PHE A 685 19.59 -46.93 -7.61
CA PHE A 685 18.57 -47.93 -7.92
C PHE A 685 17.37 -47.71 -7.01
N ALA A 686 16.16 -47.81 -7.58
CA ALA A 686 14.92 -47.76 -6.80
C ALA A 686 14.01 -48.95 -7.14
N ASP A 687 13.36 -49.46 -6.10
CA ASP A 687 12.33 -50.51 -6.20
C ASP A 687 10.90 -49.92 -6.24
N GLN A 688 10.79 -48.60 -6.08
CA GLN A 688 9.53 -47.85 -6.13
C GLN A 688 9.63 -46.69 -7.11
N ARG A 689 8.47 -46.12 -7.48
CA ARG A 689 8.40 -44.92 -8.33
C ARG A 689 8.92 -43.65 -7.65
N THR A 690 9.12 -43.69 -6.34
CA THR A 690 9.71 -42.61 -5.55
C THR A 690 10.99 -43.11 -4.90
N SER A 691 12.08 -42.35 -5.01
CA SER A 691 13.33 -42.58 -4.28
C SER A 691 13.60 -41.44 -3.31
N VAL A 692 14.09 -41.78 -2.12
CA VAL A 692 14.51 -40.84 -1.09
C VAL A 692 16.03 -40.82 -1.05
N GLU A 693 16.64 -39.67 -1.29
CA GLU A 693 18.07 -39.55 -1.49
C GLU A 693 18.69 -38.54 -0.52
N TYR A 694 19.95 -38.81 -0.15
CA TYR A 694 20.78 -37.80 0.50
C TYR A 694 22.24 -37.89 0.09
N LEU A 695 22.94 -36.77 0.19
CA LEU A 695 24.38 -36.64 -0.10
C LEU A 695 25.09 -36.06 1.12
N ALA A 696 26.32 -36.50 1.37
CA ALA A 696 27.24 -35.88 2.31
C ALA A 696 28.46 -35.38 1.52
N LEU A 697 28.54 -34.07 1.30
CA LEU A 697 29.55 -33.46 0.44
C LEU A 697 30.75 -33.01 1.28
N ASP A 698 31.91 -33.63 1.07
CA ASP A 698 33.18 -33.15 1.64
C ASP A 698 33.77 -32.03 0.78
N LEU A 699 33.80 -30.81 1.34
CA LEU A 699 34.25 -29.59 0.67
C LEU A 699 35.49 -28.97 1.34
N ASN A 700 36.25 -29.73 2.13
CA ASN A 700 37.43 -29.24 2.84
C ASN A 700 38.50 -28.58 1.96
N LYS A 701 38.65 -29.05 0.70
CA LYS A 701 39.59 -28.52 -0.30
C LYS A 701 39.08 -27.29 -1.03
N GLN A 702 37.80 -26.96 -0.92
CA GLN A 702 37.22 -25.79 -1.58
C GLN A 702 37.65 -24.50 -0.88
N SER A 703 37.74 -23.39 -1.59
CA SER A 703 38.05 -22.09 -0.98
C SER A 703 36.80 -21.47 -0.33
N GLN A 704 36.99 -20.59 0.66
CA GLN A 704 35.90 -19.84 1.27
C GLN A 704 35.16 -18.97 0.23
N GLY A 705 33.84 -18.93 0.30
CA GLY A 705 33.03 -18.12 -0.62
C GLY A 705 31.63 -18.66 -0.90
N ASP A 706 30.99 -18.07 -1.89
CA ASP A 706 29.63 -18.41 -2.33
C ASP A 706 29.66 -19.55 -3.35
N TYR A 707 28.81 -20.56 -3.15
CA TYR A 707 28.68 -21.72 -4.02
C TYR A 707 27.22 -21.94 -4.45
N ARG A 708 27.06 -22.59 -5.60
CA ARG A 708 25.78 -23.19 -6.04
C ARG A 708 25.97 -24.70 -6.13
N LEU A 709 25.10 -25.43 -5.46
CA LEU A 709 24.89 -26.86 -5.68
C LEU A 709 23.74 -27.03 -6.68
N GLU A 710 23.96 -27.83 -7.71
CA GLU A 710 22.94 -28.31 -8.64
C GLU A 710 22.95 -29.83 -8.60
N VAL A 711 21.79 -30.45 -8.40
CA VAL A 711 21.59 -31.89 -8.45
C VAL A 711 20.70 -32.18 -9.64
N LEU A 712 21.14 -33.09 -10.50
CA LEU A 712 20.46 -33.56 -11.70
C LEU A 712 20.19 -35.05 -11.53
N THR A 713 18.92 -35.43 -11.69
CA THR A 713 18.54 -36.84 -11.81
C THR A 713 18.26 -37.14 -13.27
N PHE A 714 18.80 -38.25 -13.77
CA PHE A 714 18.66 -38.69 -15.15
C PHE A 714 18.38 -40.19 -15.22
N VAL A 715 17.39 -40.60 -16.01
CA VAL A 715 17.04 -42.00 -16.25
C VAL A 715 17.48 -42.40 -17.67
N PRO A 716 18.59 -43.15 -17.83
CA PRO A 716 19.19 -43.44 -19.13
C PRO A 716 18.23 -44.10 -20.14
N GLU A 717 17.40 -45.03 -19.69
CA GLU A 717 16.50 -45.84 -20.54
C GLU A 717 15.42 -45.00 -21.20
N THR A 718 14.99 -43.92 -20.54
CA THR A 718 13.89 -43.07 -21.01
C THR A 718 14.35 -41.70 -21.48
N GLY A 719 15.59 -41.33 -21.16
CA GLY A 719 16.14 -39.99 -21.40
C GLY A 719 15.52 -38.90 -20.51
N GLN A 720 14.67 -39.25 -19.55
CA GLN A 720 14.04 -38.28 -18.65
C GLN A 720 15.07 -37.70 -17.68
N ALA A 721 14.97 -36.39 -17.45
CA ALA A 721 15.85 -35.67 -16.52
C ALA A 721 15.07 -34.60 -15.77
N ASP A 722 15.41 -34.37 -14.51
CA ASP A 722 14.99 -33.19 -13.75
C ASP A 722 16.13 -32.71 -12.85
N SER A 723 16.12 -31.43 -12.48
CA SER A 723 17.21 -30.84 -11.70
C SER A 723 16.71 -29.84 -10.67
N SER A 724 17.46 -29.72 -9.58
CA SER A 724 17.20 -28.81 -8.48
C SER A 724 18.50 -28.13 -8.06
N SER A 725 18.44 -26.88 -7.61
CA SER A 725 19.65 -26.15 -7.22
C SER A 725 19.43 -25.23 -6.02
N ILE A 726 20.50 -25.04 -5.25
CA ILE A 726 20.51 -24.19 -4.06
C ILE A 726 21.86 -23.50 -3.89
N LYS A 727 21.85 -22.28 -3.35
CA LYS A 727 23.06 -21.53 -2.99
C LYS A 727 23.39 -21.72 -1.52
N PHE A 728 24.68 -21.77 -1.21
CA PHE A 728 25.21 -21.85 0.15
C PHE A 728 26.58 -21.18 0.22
N PHE A 729 27.05 -20.91 1.43
CA PHE A 729 28.34 -20.30 1.71
C PHE A 729 29.24 -21.28 2.46
N LEU A 730 30.51 -21.36 2.07
CA LEU A 730 31.53 -22.13 2.78
C LEU A 730 32.43 -21.18 3.56
N LYS A 731 32.61 -21.45 4.86
CA LYS A 731 33.44 -20.69 5.80
C LYS A 731 34.68 -21.46 6.24
#